data_AF-A0A443QUV8-F1
#
_entry.id   AF-A0A443QUV8-F1
#
_cell.length_a   1.000
_cell.length_b   1.000
_cell.length_c   1.000
_cell.angle_alpha   90.00
_cell.angle_beta   90.00
_cell.angle_gamma   90.00
#
_symmetry.space_group_name_H-M   'P 1'
#
loop_
_entity.id
_entity.type
_entity.pdbx_description
1 polymer ?
#
loop_
_entity_poly.entity_id
_entity_poly.type
_entity_poly.pdbx_seq_one_letter_code
_entity_poly.pdbx_strand_id
1 'polypeptide(L)'
;MANNGCYRDDCDQNTFNIWKHYLYELQLQAPTPKRVVATYPISDRPSHYGREFHGKLSREESNKLLSNEDGRYLVRESTRAPGQYTLSLRFNGTVKNFRLYYDGKHFVGDKRFDTIHDLVADGLITLYLEAHAAEYISALGNSCKYEESPYMTLHKRHQKKSRKKHQKDERRSQMQVTRVENYQDEEQEFDEKVDVQLFEKSHSFKVHNFMGLPFCDFCGNFMWGLLGQGVKCEDCGFNAHRKCSEKVPNDCCPDLRHIRRVFGVDLTTFVKAYNTVRPFVVDYCVKEIENRGLHIEGLYRVSGFADDVENLKLKLETDLEDSESCLKSCDDVHVITGVLKLYFRLLPIPLITFDAYPYFLSAIKKTTLDEQISEMKEAINKLLPAHYQTLKYLIAHLNRVSQQAASNLMTPYNLSTVFCPTLMRTPNIGLMPFQVNSWQLECAVLEILITHHSRLFKLYSIDIGNNLTIVELLNSLRDKMDIDFWQEPTINAERVSFRVAPDYHSNLESVLKQNFLPFKILIEDIQQLIDREKEENNQIMRNSYASGRQTLDDFRLDYYHTYNEIMMFIENLERKHPAIAKVITIGETYEFHPIKGIKLGIKTNETKPCIWIDAGIHAREWIAPATAVYVIYKLAVKQEVDPEIKQLLTAFDWYIFPLLNPDGYMYAWWTNRLWRKNRSTPKAVPIRYPWKLFDECIGVDLNRNFDISFGGSSTSGNPCSEIFRGDYAFSEKETKAVRDMIMSLGSQLSVFITLHSYSQMWMYPYGYKIEKARDGELLHNITKKVISAVNKKHGERYRYGPIATTIYPTSGSSPDWVYEKAKVKYSFIVELRDRGNNGFILPRNFILPTAEETWEGIKVLMKEIQL
;
A
#
# COMPACT_ATOMS: atom_id res chain seq x y z
N MET A 1 -57.69 41.21 -3.21
CA MET A 1 -57.82 39.75 -3.34
C MET A 1 -56.44 39.24 -3.70
N ALA A 2 -55.64 38.83 -2.70
CA ALA A 2 -55.36 37.42 -2.33
C ALA A 2 -54.41 36.74 -3.36
N ASN A 3 -53.34 36.02 -3.05
CA ASN A 3 -52.62 35.66 -1.82
C ASN A 3 -51.32 34.92 -2.28
N ASN A 4 -50.19 35.16 -1.60
CA ASN A 4 -49.00 34.32 -1.34
C ASN A 4 -48.43 33.26 -2.32
N GLY A 5 -47.09 33.22 -2.41
CA GLY A 5 -46.33 32.02 -2.79
C GLY A 5 -44.82 32.22 -3.01
N CYS A 6 -44.05 32.29 -1.91
CA CYS A 6 -42.60 32.41 -1.81
C CYS A 6 -41.83 31.21 -2.44
N TYR A 7 -40.63 31.43 -2.98
CA TYR A 7 -39.37 30.86 -2.45
C TYR A 7 -38.18 31.58 -3.10
N ARG A 8 -37.61 32.52 -2.33
CA ARG A 8 -36.24 32.99 -2.49
C ARG A 8 -35.31 31.85 -2.07
N ASP A 9 -34.28 31.57 -2.86
CA ASP A 9 -33.22 30.63 -2.47
C ASP A 9 -32.45 31.19 -1.26
N ASP A 10 -32.78 30.64 -0.09
CA ASP A 10 -32.09 30.82 1.19
C ASP A 10 -30.75 30.08 1.19
N CYS A 11 -29.70 30.65 0.59
CA CYS A 11 -28.32 30.18 0.81
C CYS A 11 -27.21 31.24 0.77
N ASP A 12 -27.51 32.54 0.67
CA ASP A 12 -26.49 33.61 0.54
C ASP A 12 -26.39 34.54 1.78
N GLN A 13 -26.68 34.04 2.99
CA GLN A 13 -26.60 34.84 4.22
C GLN A 13 -25.39 34.57 5.14
N ASN A 14 -24.38 33.80 4.72
CA ASN A 14 -23.24 33.47 5.59
C ASN A 14 -21.84 33.72 5.01
N THR A 15 -21.67 34.78 4.21
CA THR A 15 -20.34 35.35 3.92
C THR A 15 -20.06 36.51 4.86
N PHE A 16 -19.85 36.22 6.14
CA PHE A 16 -19.16 37.17 7.01
C PHE A 16 -17.74 37.41 6.46
N ASN A 17 -17.28 38.66 6.49
CA ASN A 17 -15.93 39.08 6.09
C ASN A 17 -14.87 38.13 6.67
N ILE A 18 -14.30 37.26 5.83
CA ILE A 18 -13.29 36.26 6.21
C ILE A 18 -12.03 36.95 6.77
N TRP A 19 -11.72 38.13 6.24
CA TRP A 19 -10.58 38.95 6.63
C TRP A 19 -10.98 40.03 7.63
N LYS A 20 -10.26 40.09 8.75
CA LYS A 20 -10.50 41.01 9.85
C LYS A 20 -9.53 42.18 9.76
N HIS A 21 -10.07 43.36 9.51
CA HIS A 21 -9.30 44.58 9.23
C HIS A 21 -8.89 45.38 10.49
N TYR A 22 -9.39 45.03 11.67
CA TYR A 22 -9.14 45.79 12.91
C TYR A 22 -7.66 46.10 13.16
N LEU A 23 -6.78 45.10 13.05
CA LEU A 23 -5.33 45.32 13.26
C LEU A 23 -4.67 46.13 12.14
N TYR A 24 -5.21 46.08 10.93
CA TYR A 24 -4.75 46.91 9.82
C TYR A 24 -5.13 48.38 10.06
N GLU A 25 -6.37 48.64 10.49
CA GLU A 25 -6.83 49.99 10.84
C GLU A 25 -5.99 50.59 11.98
N LEU A 26 -5.67 49.80 13.01
CA LEU A 26 -4.76 50.24 14.08
C LEU A 26 -3.35 50.55 13.58
N GLN A 27 -2.82 49.77 12.64
CA GLN A 27 -1.51 50.07 12.05
C GLN A 27 -1.53 51.41 11.30
N LEU A 28 -2.62 51.75 10.59
CA LEU A 28 -2.76 53.04 9.91
C LEU A 28 -2.85 54.22 10.89
N GLN A 29 -3.36 54.00 12.10
CA GLN A 29 -3.46 55.01 13.16
C GLN A 29 -2.16 55.13 13.97
N ALA A 30 -1.22 54.20 13.81
CA ALA A 30 0.03 54.22 14.55
C ALA A 30 0.85 55.49 14.24
N PRO A 31 1.49 56.12 15.24
CA PRO A 31 2.32 57.29 15.02
C PRO A 31 3.46 57.01 14.05
N THR A 32 3.70 57.92 13.11
CA THR A 32 4.83 57.84 12.18
C THR A 32 6.13 58.31 12.85
N PRO A 33 7.31 57.77 12.50
CA PRO A 33 8.58 58.22 13.07
C PRO A 33 8.88 59.67 12.73
N LYS A 34 9.19 60.47 13.75
CA LYS A 34 9.58 61.87 13.64
C LYS A 34 10.99 62.04 14.16
N ARG A 35 11.97 62.02 13.25
CA ARG A 35 13.37 62.18 13.65
C ARG A 35 13.61 63.56 14.26
N VAL A 36 14.15 63.58 15.47
CA VAL A 36 14.75 64.79 16.04
C VAL A 36 16.17 64.91 15.49
N VAL A 37 16.52 66.06 14.93
CA VAL A 37 17.83 66.31 14.34
C VAL A 37 18.69 67.08 15.34
N ALA A 38 19.92 66.61 15.55
CA ALA A 38 20.88 67.35 16.35
C ALA A 38 21.22 68.70 15.70
N THR A 39 21.08 69.79 16.45
CA THR A 39 21.33 71.17 15.97
C THR A 39 22.78 71.61 16.12
N TYR A 40 23.63 70.77 16.73
CA TYR A 40 25.05 71.02 16.96
C TYR A 40 25.92 69.97 16.25
N PRO A 41 27.14 70.34 15.82
CA PRO A 41 28.07 69.39 15.23
C PRO A 41 28.57 68.38 16.27
N ILE A 42 28.65 67.10 15.90
CA ILE A 42 29.12 65.99 16.75
C ILE A 42 30.35 65.38 16.11
N SER A 43 31.50 65.44 16.79
CA SER A 43 32.80 64.97 16.29
C SER A 43 32.89 63.43 16.21
N ASP A 44 32.31 62.72 17.19
CA ASP A 44 32.51 61.27 17.37
C ASP A 44 31.29 60.43 16.97
N ARG A 45 30.60 60.81 15.88
CA ARG A 45 29.41 60.08 15.43
C ARG A 45 29.80 58.77 14.73
N PRO A 46 29.27 57.61 15.16
CA PRO A 46 29.46 56.35 14.46
C PRO A 46 28.90 56.43 13.02
N SER A 47 29.62 55.85 12.06
CA SER A 47 29.29 55.95 10.62
C SER A 47 27.91 55.40 10.24
N HIS A 48 27.39 54.46 11.03
CA HIS A 48 26.08 53.84 10.83
C HIS A 48 24.91 54.64 11.43
N TYR A 49 25.14 55.77 12.11
CA TYR A 49 24.07 56.65 12.58
C TYR A 49 24.01 57.95 11.80
N GLY A 50 22.79 58.42 11.55
CA GLY A 50 22.50 59.62 10.78
C GLY A 50 22.39 60.89 11.63
N ARG A 51 21.43 61.74 11.25
CA ARG A 51 21.19 63.04 11.90
C ARG A 51 20.41 62.92 13.22
N GLU A 52 19.92 61.73 13.51
CA GLU A 52 19.23 61.35 14.75
C GLU A 52 20.18 61.16 15.94
N PHE A 53 21.49 61.04 15.72
CA PHE A 53 22.48 60.84 16.78
C PHE A 53 22.79 62.16 17.48
N HIS A 54 22.72 62.16 18.82
CA HIS A 54 22.92 63.34 19.67
C HIS A 54 24.19 63.26 20.55
N GLY A 55 25.03 62.23 20.37
CA GLY A 55 26.21 62.03 21.22
C GLY A 55 25.83 61.62 22.64
N LYS A 56 26.67 61.98 23.62
CA LYS A 56 26.41 61.76 25.05
C LYS A 56 25.31 62.71 25.52
N LEU A 57 24.15 62.15 25.83
CA LEU A 57 22.97 62.91 26.25
C LEU A 57 22.34 62.25 27.49
N SER A 58 22.01 63.05 28.50
CA SER A 58 21.31 62.56 29.69
C SER A 58 19.88 62.15 29.38
N ARG A 59 19.25 61.37 30.28
CA ARG A 59 17.85 60.96 30.12
C ARG A 59 16.93 62.18 30.20
N GLU A 60 17.21 63.11 31.11
CA GLU A 60 16.43 64.32 31.35
C GLU A 60 16.46 65.24 30.12
N GLU A 61 17.63 65.42 29.51
CA GLU A 61 17.77 66.20 28.27
C GLU A 61 17.06 65.51 27.09
N SER A 62 17.21 64.18 26.97
CA SER A 62 16.50 63.43 25.93
C SER A 62 14.98 63.55 26.07
N ASN A 63 14.46 63.56 27.29
CA ASN A 63 13.03 63.73 27.56
C ASN A 63 12.53 65.13 27.16
N LYS A 64 13.35 66.17 27.37
CA LYS A 64 13.03 67.54 26.94
C LYS A 64 12.99 67.66 25.42
N LEU A 65 13.95 67.06 24.69
CA LEU A 65 13.96 67.09 23.22
C LEU A 65 12.81 66.30 22.57
N LEU A 66 12.28 65.35 23.33
CA LEU A 66 11.16 64.49 22.96
C LEU A 66 9.84 64.91 23.63
N SER A 67 9.72 66.11 24.23
CA SER A 67 8.54 66.46 25.05
C SER A 67 7.25 66.75 24.26
N ASN A 68 7.36 67.04 22.96
CA ASN A 68 6.27 67.69 22.22
C ASN A 68 5.24 66.72 21.65
N GLU A 69 5.68 65.74 20.88
CA GLU A 69 4.79 64.94 20.04
C GLU A 69 5.23 63.48 19.99
N ASP A 70 4.28 62.56 19.98
CA ASP A 70 4.52 61.12 19.88
C ASP A 70 5.09 60.74 18.51
N GLY A 71 5.88 59.66 18.49
CA GLY A 71 6.66 59.25 17.33
C GLY A 71 8.02 59.96 17.20
N ARG A 72 8.28 60.99 18.02
CA ARG A 72 9.60 61.64 18.05
C ARG A 72 10.67 60.71 18.59
N TYR A 73 11.83 60.66 17.92
CA TYR A 73 12.94 59.81 18.35
C TYR A 73 14.31 60.41 18.12
N LEU A 74 15.27 59.94 18.91
CA LEU A 74 16.70 60.22 18.78
C LEU A 74 17.55 59.06 19.26
N VAL A 75 18.81 59.00 18.82
CA VAL A 75 19.82 58.05 19.31
C VAL A 75 20.83 58.81 20.15
N ARG A 76 21.18 58.26 21.31
CA ARG A 76 22.18 58.84 22.22
C ARG A 76 23.14 57.78 22.72
N GLU A 77 24.35 58.19 23.04
CA GLU A 77 25.32 57.37 23.75
C GLU A 77 24.99 57.35 25.26
N SER A 78 25.14 56.20 25.90
CA SER A 78 24.93 56.03 27.33
C SER A 78 26.02 56.74 28.14
N THR A 79 25.62 57.64 29.05
CA THR A 79 26.53 58.29 30.00
C THR A 79 27.12 57.33 31.04
N ARG A 80 26.48 56.18 31.26
CA ARG A 80 26.91 55.16 32.25
C ARG A 80 27.81 54.08 31.65
N ALA A 81 27.74 53.87 30.33
CA ALA A 81 28.46 52.82 29.64
C ALA A 81 28.91 53.34 28.26
N PRO A 82 30.13 53.92 28.17
CA PRO A 82 30.68 54.41 26.91
C PRO A 82 30.68 53.33 25.83
N GLY A 83 30.37 53.71 24.59
CA GLY A 83 30.24 52.78 23.46
C GLY A 83 28.92 52.00 23.38
N GLN A 84 27.99 52.20 24.33
CA GLN A 84 26.63 51.66 24.23
C GLN A 84 25.63 52.74 23.81
N TYR A 85 24.82 52.42 22.79
CA TYR A 85 23.86 53.35 22.21
C TYR A 85 22.43 53.03 22.66
N THR A 86 21.63 54.07 22.86
CA THR A 86 20.22 53.97 23.27
C THR A 86 19.35 54.75 22.31
N LEU A 87 18.35 54.09 21.76
CA LEU A 87 17.23 54.71 21.06
C LEU A 87 16.23 55.24 22.10
N SER A 88 15.97 56.54 22.08
CA SER A 88 14.96 57.19 22.91
C SER A 88 13.79 57.60 22.02
N LEU A 89 12.59 57.13 22.33
CA LEU A 89 11.39 57.27 21.51
C LEU A 89 10.21 57.73 22.37
N ARG A 90 9.50 58.78 21.96
CA ARG A 90 8.26 59.20 22.62
C ARG A 90 7.06 58.41 22.11
N PHE A 91 6.32 57.82 23.03
CA PHE A 91 5.08 57.11 22.76
C PHE A 91 4.11 57.21 23.94
N ASN A 92 2.86 57.56 23.65
CA ASN A 92 1.77 57.74 24.61
C ASN A 92 2.13 58.71 25.75
N GLY A 93 2.72 59.86 25.39
CA GLY A 93 3.14 60.89 26.34
C GLY A 93 4.38 60.57 27.17
N THR A 94 4.99 59.39 27.01
CA THR A 94 6.18 58.94 27.76
C THR A 94 7.36 58.66 26.84
N VAL A 95 8.59 58.81 27.33
CA VAL A 95 9.80 58.46 26.57
C VAL A 95 10.26 57.06 26.96
N LYS A 96 10.22 56.15 25.99
CA LYS A 96 10.74 54.79 26.09
C LYS A 96 12.19 54.76 25.63
N ASN A 97 13.02 54.00 26.34
CA ASN A 97 14.46 53.89 26.08
C ASN A 97 14.78 52.43 25.74
N PHE A 98 15.41 52.23 24.59
CA PHE A 98 15.72 50.92 24.04
C PHE A 98 17.21 50.82 23.76
N ARG A 99 17.84 49.74 24.23
CA ARG A 99 19.25 49.50 23.93
C ARG A 99 19.39 49.11 22.46
N LEU A 100 20.28 49.81 21.76
CA LEU A 100 20.44 49.68 20.32
C LEU A 100 21.71 48.90 20.00
N TYR A 101 21.59 47.94 19.08
CA TYR A 101 22.66 47.08 18.63
C TYR A 101 22.84 47.19 17.10
N TYR A 102 24.04 46.84 16.64
CA TYR A 102 24.40 46.89 15.23
C TYR A 102 25.37 45.75 14.87
N ASP A 103 24.97 44.91 13.92
CA ASP A 103 25.74 43.78 13.37
C ASP A 103 25.92 43.87 11.84
N GLY A 104 25.82 45.10 11.30
CA GLY A 104 25.60 45.37 9.87
C GLY A 104 24.17 45.79 9.57
N LYS A 105 23.23 45.46 10.48
CA LYS A 105 21.85 45.99 10.51
C LYS A 105 21.52 46.50 11.91
N HIS A 106 20.55 47.41 12.02
CA HIS A 106 20.10 47.96 13.30
C HIS A 106 19.04 47.07 13.96
N PHE A 107 19.13 46.87 15.28
CA PHE A 107 18.12 46.11 16.03
C PHE A 107 18.04 46.44 17.52
N VAL A 108 16.89 46.11 18.10
CA VAL A 108 16.60 46.15 19.53
C VAL A 108 16.21 44.76 20.08
N GLY A 109 15.70 43.89 19.20
CA GLY A 109 15.31 42.51 19.51
C GLY A 109 15.65 41.56 18.35
N ASP A 110 14.72 40.71 17.94
CA ASP A 110 14.98 39.69 16.90
C ASP A 110 15.04 40.27 15.48
N LYS A 111 14.25 41.31 15.18
CA LYS A 111 14.16 41.89 13.84
C LYS A 111 15.39 42.75 13.52
N ARG A 112 15.89 42.66 12.29
CA ARG A 112 17.05 43.40 11.77
C ARG A 112 16.59 44.39 10.68
N PHE A 113 17.01 45.64 10.78
CA PHE A 113 16.58 46.74 9.89
C PHE A 113 17.77 47.43 9.22
N ASP A 114 17.59 47.86 7.97
CA ASP A 114 18.63 48.57 7.24
C ASP A 114 18.80 50.02 7.73
N THR A 115 17.74 50.64 8.27
CA THR A 115 17.79 51.99 8.82
C THR A 115 17.16 52.07 10.21
N ILE A 116 17.60 53.05 11.02
CA ILE A 116 16.96 53.39 12.29
C ILE A 116 15.52 53.84 12.09
N HIS A 117 15.22 54.49 10.96
CA HIS A 117 13.87 54.95 10.66
C HIS A 117 12.89 53.77 10.57
N ASP A 118 13.25 52.70 9.85
CA ASP A 118 12.40 51.52 9.69
C ASP A 118 12.22 50.76 11.01
N LEU A 119 13.30 50.67 11.81
CA LEU A 119 13.25 50.11 13.16
C LEU A 119 12.26 50.88 14.04
N VAL A 120 12.30 52.21 14.01
CA VAL A 120 11.38 53.05 14.80
C VAL A 120 9.96 52.94 14.26
N ALA A 121 9.77 52.87 12.94
CA ALA A 121 8.46 52.69 12.33
C ALA A 121 7.80 51.38 12.76
N ASP A 122 8.51 50.26 12.64
CA ASP A 122 8.02 48.94 13.09
C ASP A 122 7.79 48.92 14.61
N GLY A 123 8.66 49.57 15.39
CA GLY A 123 8.53 49.71 16.83
C GLY A 123 7.30 50.51 17.26
N LEU A 124 7.01 51.63 16.60
CA LEU A 124 5.83 52.46 16.88
C LEU A 124 4.53 51.73 16.52
N ILE A 125 4.51 51.02 15.40
CA ILE A 125 3.39 50.14 15.03
C ILE A 125 3.16 49.10 16.13
N THR A 126 4.22 48.40 16.54
CA THR A 126 4.13 47.36 17.57
C THR A 126 3.62 47.92 18.90
N LEU A 127 4.19 49.03 19.37
CA LEU A 127 3.76 49.70 20.61
C LEU A 127 2.30 50.17 20.53
N TYR A 128 1.86 50.69 19.38
CA TYR A 128 0.49 51.15 19.19
C TYR A 128 -0.52 50.01 19.23
N LEU A 129 -0.24 48.91 18.51
CA LEU A 129 -1.10 47.74 18.54
C LEU A 129 -1.13 47.08 19.91
N GLU A 130 0.00 46.96 20.60
CA GLU A 130 0.04 46.42 21.96
C GLU A 130 -0.74 47.30 22.95
N ALA A 131 -0.70 48.63 22.81
CA ALA A 131 -1.44 49.52 23.71
C ALA A 131 -2.97 49.48 23.51
N HIS A 132 -3.44 49.30 22.27
CA HIS A 132 -4.87 49.42 21.93
C HIS A 132 -5.56 48.06 21.70
N ALA A 133 -4.81 46.99 21.52
CA ALA A 133 -5.34 45.67 21.19
C ALA A 133 -4.65 44.52 21.94
N ALA A 134 -4.02 44.76 23.10
CA ALA A 134 -3.33 43.73 23.89
C ALA A 134 -4.17 42.46 24.10
N GLU A 135 -5.40 42.62 24.60
CA GLU A 135 -6.33 41.52 24.89
C GLU A 135 -6.78 40.80 23.62
N TYR A 136 -7.00 41.57 22.54
CA TYR A 136 -7.38 41.02 21.25
C TYR A 136 -6.23 40.21 20.61
N ILE A 137 -5.00 40.72 20.70
CA ILE A 137 -3.77 40.08 20.18
C ILE A 137 -3.43 38.83 21.00
N SER A 138 -3.60 38.85 22.32
CA SER A 138 -3.35 37.68 23.17
C SER A 138 -4.36 36.56 22.93
N ALA A 139 -5.59 36.89 22.56
CA ALA A 139 -6.62 35.94 22.15
C ALA A 139 -6.42 35.37 20.73
N LEU A 140 -5.49 35.92 19.93
CA LEU A 140 -5.26 35.44 18.56
C LEU A 140 -4.94 33.94 18.53
N GLY A 141 -5.69 33.23 17.71
CA GLY A 141 -5.60 31.79 17.51
C GLY A 141 -6.12 30.94 18.68
N ASN A 142 -6.50 31.49 19.83
CA ASN A 142 -7.20 30.72 20.90
C ASN A 142 -8.71 30.63 20.61
N SER A 143 -9.27 31.69 20.03
CA SER A 143 -10.68 31.79 19.68
C SER A 143 -11.04 31.25 18.31
N CYS A 144 -10.05 30.78 17.53
CA CYS A 144 -10.24 30.34 16.15
C CYS A 144 -10.11 28.82 16.04
N LYS A 145 -11.11 28.17 15.45
CA LYS A 145 -11.03 26.76 15.07
C LYS A 145 -10.45 26.64 13.66
N TYR A 146 -9.55 25.68 13.46
CA TYR A 146 -8.89 25.50 12.18
C TYR A 146 -9.87 25.18 11.04
N GLU A 147 -10.94 24.43 11.33
CA GLU A 147 -11.97 24.03 10.38
C GLU A 147 -12.79 25.21 9.84
N GLU A 148 -12.79 26.32 10.59
CA GLU A 148 -13.48 27.59 10.30
C GLU A 148 -12.51 28.66 9.78
N SER A 149 -11.23 28.30 9.58
CA SER A 149 -10.21 29.23 9.11
C SER A 149 -10.47 29.74 7.69
N PRO A 150 -9.95 30.92 7.33
CA PRO A 150 -9.90 31.39 5.94
C PRO A 150 -9.34 30.34 4.98
N TYR A 151 -8.27 29.64 5.38
CA TYR A 151 -7.67 28.57 4.61
C TYR A 151 -8.67 27.47 4.27
N MET A 152 -9.31 26.87 5.27
CA MET A 152 -10.27 25.78 5.05
C MET A 152 -11.53 26.24 4.30
N THR A 153 -11.97 27.48 4.55
CA THR A 153 -13.12 28.09 3.88
C THR A 153 -12.85 28.33 2.39
N LEU A 154 -11.66 28.81 2.05
CA LEU A 154 -11.23 29.05 0.67
C LEU A 154 -10.87 27.74 -0.05
N HIS A 155 -10.25 26.78 0.65
CA HIS A 155 -9.88 25.47 0.10
C HIS A 155 -11.10 24.59 -0.23
N LYS A 156 -12.15 24.57 0.61
CA LYS A 156 -13.45 23.93 0.30
C LYS A 156 -14.11 24.51 -0.95
N ARG A 157 -13.93 25.82 -1.19
CA ARG A 157 -14.42 26.52 -2.39
C ARG A 157 -13.56 26.19 -3.62
N HIS A 158 -12.25 26.05 -3.45
CA HIS A 158 -11.33 25.59 -4.49
C HIS A 158 -11.58 24.12 -4.87
N GLN A 159 -11.95 23.21 -3.96
CA GLN A 159 -12.38 21.85 -4.34
C GLN A 159 -13.71 21.85 -5.14
N LYS A 160 -14.68 22.72 -4.79
CA LYS A 160 -15.93 22.88 -5.56
C LYS A 160 -15.73 23.53 -6.94
N LYS A 161 -14.78 24.47 -7.08
CA LYS A 161 -14.40 25.07 -8.38
C LYS A 161 -13.43 24.19 -9.17
N SER A 162 -12.54 23.47 -8.50
CA SER A 162 -11.61 22.48 -9.07
C SER A 162 -12.39 21.33 -9.67
N ARG A 163 -13.49 20.85 -9.07
CA ARG A 163 -14.38 19.87 -9.76
C ARG A 163 -14.96 20.36 -11.09
N LYS A 164 -15.22 21.67 -11.25
CA LYS A 164 -15.69 22.27 -12.52
C LYS A 164 -14.55 22.65 -13.47
N LYS A 165 -13.33 22.86 -12.95
CA LYS A 165 -12.14 23.19 -13.75
C LYS A 165 -11.36 21.92 -14.14
N HIS A 166 -11.36 20.86 -13.32
CA HIS A 166 -10.84 19.52 -13.61
C HIS A 166 -11.55 18.92 -14.82
N GLN A 167 -12.86 19.06 -15.02
CA GLN A 167 -13.45 18.61 -16.30
C GLN A 167 -12.92 19.32 -17.57
N LYS A 168 -12.27 20.49 -17.42
CA LYS A 168 -11.75 21.30 -18.53
C LYS A 168 -10.22 21.28 -18.63
N ASP A 169 -9.53 21.18 -17.49
CA ASP A 169 -8.09 21.01 -17.35
C ASP A 169 -7.70 19.52 -17.43
N GLU A 170 -8.53 18.53 -17.06
CA GLU A 170 -8.34 17.10 -17.38
C GLU A 170 -8.26 16.90 -18.89
N ARG A 171 -9.05 17.61 -19.69
CA ARG A 171 -8.90 17.56 -21.16
C ARG A 171 -7.57 18.14 -21.67
N ARG A 172 -6.90 19.00 -20.89
CA ARG A 172 -5.65 19.67 -21.27
C ARG A 172 -4.40 19.01 -20.66
N SER A 173 -4.53 18.46 -19.46
CA SER A 173 -3.57 17.64 -18.73
C SER A 173 -3.56 16.21 -19.24
N GLN A 174 -4.72 15.63 -19.61
CA GLN A 174 -4.74 14.42 -20.43
C GLN A 174 -4.04 14.71 -21.75
N MET A 175 -4.24 15.83 -22.45
CA MET A 175 -3.49 16.13 -23.69
C MET A 175 -1.96 16.34 -23.53
N GLN A 176 -1.47 16.67 -22.33
CA GLN A 176 -0.01 16.82 -22.09
C GLN A 176 0.63 15.55 -21.52
N VAL A 177 -0.13 14.69 -20.81
CA VAL A 177 0.34 13.38 -20.31
C VAL A 177 0.07 12.24 -21.31
N THR A 178 -0.96 12.35 -22.16
CA THR A 178 -1.26 11.37 -23.26
C THR A 178 -0.23 11.41 -24.38
N ARG A 179 0.74 12.33 -24.37
CA ARG A 179 1.85 12.29 -25.33
C ARG A 179 2.98 11.33 -24.94
N VAL A 180 2.88 10.67 -23.79
CA VAL A 180 3.81 9.64 -23.30
C VAL A 180 3.23 8.21 -23.47
N GLU A 181 2.02 8.04 -24.00
CA GLU A 181 1.50 6.70 -24.34
C GLU A 181 1.56 6.45 -25.84
N ASN A 182 2.67 5.81 -26.24
CA ASN A 182 2.68 4.81 -27.30
C ASN A 182 3.99 4.01 -27.23
N TYR A 183 4.21 3.28 -26.14
CA TYR A 183 5.10 2.12 -26.15
C TYR A 183 4.53 1.04 -25.23
N GLN A 184 4.21 -0.09 -25.85
CA GLN A 184 3.96 -1.37 -25.20
C GLN A 184 5.28 -1.80 -24.55
N ASP A 185 5.27 -2.03 -23.24
CA ASP A 185 6.08 -3.07 -22.61
C ASP A 185 5.52 -3.42 -21.24
N GLU A 186 5.39 -4.72 -21.01
CA GLU A 186 4.85 -5.40 -19.85
C GLU A 186 5.84 -5.36 -18.66
N GLU A 187 5.32 -5.55 -17.45
CA GLU A 187 6.02 -5.79 -16.18
C GLU A 187 6.52 -4.58 -15.36
N GLN A 188 5.70 -4.17 -14.38
CA GLN A 188 6.03 -4.09 -12.93
C GLN A 188 4.95 -3.27 -12.18
N GLU A 189 3.86 -3.91 -11.75
CA GLU A 189 2.92 -3.31 -10.79
C GLU A 189 3.21 -3.84 -9.37
N PHE A 190 3.99 -3.09 -8.60
CA PHE A 190 4.07 -3.18 -7.14
C PHE A 190 3.70 -1.81 -6.55
N ASP A 191 2.41 -1.63 -6.28
CA ASP A 191 1.89 -1.03 -5.05
C ASP A 191 0.34 -1.03 -5.09
N GLU A 192 -0.29 -1.68 -4.12
CA GLU A 192 -1.69 -1.40 -3.77
C GLU A 192 -1.83 0.12 -3.53
N LYS A 193 -2.91 0.75 -4.00
CA LYS A 193 -3.07 2.22 -4.00
C LYS A 193 -3.08 2.79 -2.57
N VAL A 194 -1.90 3.13 -2.07
CA VAL A 194 -1.71 3.92 -0.86
C VAL A 194 -2.16 5.35 -1.15
N ASP A 195 -3.22 5.81 -0.49
CA ASP A 195 -3.65 7.21 -0.60
C ASP A 195 -2.68 8.12 0.16
N VAL A 196 -1.68 8.59 -0.57
CA VAL A 196 -0.62 9.48 -0.10
C VAL A 196 -1.18 10.78 0.50
N GLN A 197 -2.38 11.22 0.09
CA GLN A 197 -2.98 12.45 0.60
C GLN A 197 -3.35 12.35 2.08
N LEU A 198 -3.53 11.12 2.60
CA LEU A 198 -3.82 10.84 4.01
C LEU A 198 -2.58 10.90 4.91
N PHE A 199 -1.36 11.03 4.36
CA PHE A 199 -0.15 11.08 5.17
C PHE A 199 -0.11 12.35 6.02
N GLU A 200 0.02 12.20 7.33
CA GLU A 200 0.21 13.33 8.24
C GLU A 200 1.55 14.02 7.93
N LYS A 201 1.51 15.33 7.73
CA LYS A 201 2.69 16.15 7.44
C LYS A 201 2.60 17.47 8.18
N SER A 202 3.57 17.70 9.07
CA SER A 202 3.74 19.00 9.72
C SER A 202 4.19 20.07 8.72
N HIS A 203 3.75 21.31 8.94
CA HIS A 203 4.15 22.46 8.14
C HIS A 203 5.59 22.88 8.46
N SER A 204 6.41 23.14 7.42
CA SER A 204 7.74 23.74 7.58
C SER A 204 7.67 25.28 7.56
N PHE A 205 7.41 25.91 8.72
CA PHE A 205 7.27 27.37 8.83
C PHE A 205 8.61 28.10 8.97
N LYS A 206 8.81 29.17 8.17
CA LYS A 206 9.90 30.14 8.34
C LYS A 206 9.39 31.56 8.44
N VAL A 207 10.10 32.41 9.19
CA VAL A 207 9.80 33.84 9.27
C VAL A 207 9.90 34.46 7.88
N HIS A 208 8.87 35.20 7.48
CA HIS A 208 8.74 35.71 6.12
C HIS A 208 8.42 37.21 6.13
N ASN A 209 9.03 37.93 5.19
CA ASN A 209 8.75 39.35 4.93
C ASN A 209 7.70 39.43 3.83
N PHE A 210 6.48 39.82 4.18
CA PHE A 210 5.40 39.91 3.22
C PHE A 210 5.39 41.25 2.50
N MET A 211 5.27 41.21 1.18
CA MET A 211 5.06 42.39 0.36
C MET A 211 3.56 42.64 0.21
N GLY A 212 3.10 43.85 0.55
CA GLY A 212 1.69 44.24 0.45
C GLY A 212 0.92 44.12 1.78
N LEU A 213 -0.35 43.70 1.71
CA LEU A 213 -1.24 43.56 2.87
C LEU A 213 -1.36 42.09 3.30
N PRO A 214 -0.53 41.59 4.23
CA PRO A 214 -0.55 40.20 4.64
C PRO A 214 -1.67 39.89 5.64
N PHE A 215 -2.44 38.84 5.38
CA PHE A 215 -3.41 38.29 6.31
C PHE A 215 -3.06 36.84 6.68
N CYS A 216 -3.40 36.46 7.90
CA CYS A 216 -3.16 35.12 8.43
C CYS A 216 -4.23 34.15 7.96
N ASP A 217 -3.81 33.08 7.30
CA ASP A 217 -4.66 32.03 6.73
C ASP A 217 -5.38 31.20 7.81
N PHE A 218 -4.90 31.26 9.07
CA PHE A 218 -5.53 30.59 10.22
C PHE A 218 -6.64 31.42 10.88
N CYS A 219 -6.33 32.65 11.31
CA CYS A 219 -7.27 33.46 12.13
C CYS A 219 -7.99 34.58 11.36
N GLY A 220 -7.60 34.81 10.11
CA GLY A 220 -8.14 35.87 9.24
C GLY A 220 -7.71 37.29 9.58
N ASN A 221 -6.89 37.49 10.61
CA ASN A 221 -6.41 38.82 11.00
C ASN A 221 -5.19 39.26 10.18
N PHE A 222 -5.05 40.58 10.02
CA PHE A 222 -3.88 41.22 9.43
C PHE A 222 -2.59 40.90 10.21
N MET A 223 -1.49 40.67 9.50
CA MET A 223 -0.15 40.48 10.06
C MET A 223 0.61 41.81 10.01
N TRP A 224 0.77 42.45 11.17
CA TRP A 224 1.28 43.82 11.26
C TRP A 224 2.81 43.90 11.26
N GLY A 225 3.32 45.11 11.02
CA GLY A 225 4.75 45.43 10.98
C GLY A 225 5.34 45.53 9.58
N LEU A 226 6.57 46.00 9.51
CA LEU A 226 7.32 46.24 8.28
C LEU A 226 8.16 45.05 7.83
N LEU A 227 8.70 44.29 8.79
CA LEU A 227 9.50 43.09 8.53
C LEU A 227 9.11 41.99 9.52
N GLY A 228 9.24 40.73 9.07
CA GLY A 228 8.94 39.54 9.87
C GLY A 228 7.52 39.58 10.46
N GLN A 229 6.53 39.95 9.65
CA GLN A 229 5.13 40.10 10.11
C GLN A 229 4.52 38.76 10.57
N GLY A 230 5.02 37.66 10.03
CA GLY A 230 4.56 36.32 10.34
C GLY A 230 5.51 35.24 9.81
N VAL A 231 4.98 34.04 9.70
CA VAL A 231 5.67 32.88 9.14
C VAL A 231 4.94 32.38 7.90
N LYS A 232 5.70 31.79 6.97
CA LYS A 232 5.20 31.15 5.76
C LYS A 232 5.71 29.72 5.72
N CYS A 233 4.82 28.78 5.41
CA CYS A 233 5.20 27.39 5.17
C CYS A 233 5.93 27.28 3.82
N GLU A 234 7.13 26.70 3.81
CA GLU A 234 7.91 26.49 2.58
C GLU A 234 7.32 25.41 1.68
N ASP A 235 6.59 24.44 2.25
CA ASP A 235 6.03 23.30 1.52
C ASP A 235 4.72 23.67 0.77
N CYS A 236 3.77 24.30 1.47
CA CYS A 236 2.42 24.58 0.93
C CYS A 236 2.08 26.07 0.79
N GLY A 237 2.97 26.97 1.24
CA GLY A 237 2.74 28.42 1.16
C GLY A 237 1.77 29.00 2.18
N PHE A 238 1.30 28.23 3.17
CA PHE A 238 0.41 28.69 4.25
C PHE A 238 1.04 29.83 5.04
N ASN A 239 0.31 30.94 5.22
CA ASN A 239 0.81 32.13 5.90
C ASN A 239 0.12 32.29 7.26
N ALA A 240 0.89 32.43 8.33
CA ALA A 240 0.35 32.51 9.68
C ALA A 240 1.08 33.54 10.54
N HIS A 241 0.40 34.07 11.57
CA HIS A 241 1.12 34.66 12.71
C HIS A 241 1.95 33.58 13.40
N ARG A 242 3.06 33.96 14.05
CA ARG A 242 3.94 33.03 14.79
C ARG A 242 3.19 32.19 15.84
N LYS A 243 2.24 32.79 16.57
CA LYS A 243 1.38 32.08 17.54
C LYS A 243 0.30 31.22 16.88
N CYS A 244 -0.12 31.56 15.67
CA CYS A 244 -1.12 30.78 14.94
C CYS A 244 -0.47 29.53 14.32
N SER A 245 0.76 29.60 13.83
CA SER A 245 1.49 28.44 13.27
C SER A 245 1.67 27.30 14.26
N GLU A 246 1.78 27.60 15.57
CA GLU A 246 1.88 26.59 16.62
C GLU A 246 0.59 25.78 16.83
N LYS A 247 -0.53 26.23 16.24
CA LYS A 247 -1.86 25.62 16.37
C LYS A 247 -2.41 25.04 15.07
N VAL A 248 -1.66 25.18 13.98
CA VAL A 248 -2.05 24.59 12.70
C VAL A 248 -1.82 23.07 12.81
N PRO A 249 -2.81 22.23 12.45
CA PRO A 249 -2.64 20.78 12.42
C PRO A 249 -1.55 20.29 11.46
N ASN A 250 -1.21 19.00 11.54
CA ASN A 250 -0.22 18.36 10.66
C ASN A 250 -0.84 17.89 9.33
N ASP A 251 -1.61 18.75 8.67
CA ASP A 251 -2.33 18.46 7.42
C ASP A 251 -1.73 19.19 6.21
N CYS A 252 -0.43 19.52 6.26
CA CYS A 252 0.24 20.21 5.18
C CYS A 252 0.05 19.46 3.85
N CYS A 253 -0.42 20.18 2.83
CA CYS A 253 -0.56 19.72 1.45
C CYS A 253 0.44 20.48 0.58
N PRO A 254 1.66 19.94 0.39
CA PRO A 254 2.70 20.64 -0.35
C PRO A 254 2.31 20.89 -1.81
N ASP A 255 2.73 22.02 -2.36
CA ASP A 255 2.40 22.44 -3.73
C ASP A 255 3.68 22.47 -4.58
N LEU A 256 3.64 21.85 -5.76
CA LEU A 256 4.76 21.82 -6.72
C LEU A 256 5.28 23.22 -7.10
N ARG A 257 4.47 24.28 -6.98
CA ARG A 257 4.92 25.67 -7.19
C ARG A 257 5.99 26.13 -6.21
N HIS A 258 6.05 25.49 -5.04
CA HIS A 258 6.99 25.81 -3.97
C HIS A 258 8.14 24.80 -3.86
N ILE A 259 8.01 23.61 -4.45
CA ILE A 259 9.02 22.55 -4.45
C ILE A 259 9.73 22.52 -5.81
N ARG A 260 10.94 23.06 -5.88
CA ARG A 260 11.71 23.19 -7.14
C ARG A 260 12.86 22.19 -7.30
N ARG A 261 13.01 21.24 -6.38
CA ARG A 261 14.14 20.28 -6.35
C ARG A 261 13.64 18.87 -6.06
N VAL A 262 14.44 17.88 -6.43
CA VAL A 262 14.15 16.45 -6.17
C VAL A 262 15.00 15.95 -5.00
N PHE A 263 16.27 16.36 -4.93
CA PHE A 263 17.16 15.99 -3.85
C PHE A 263 17.07 16.99 -2.70
N GLY A 264 17.20 16.49 -1.47
CA GLY A 264 17.17 17.32 -0.26
C GLY A 264 15.79 17.86 0.12
N VAL A 265 14.72 17.35 -0.52
CA VAL A 265 13.34 17.56 -0.09
C VAL A 265 13.00 16.52 0.97
N ASP A 266 12.17 16.90 1.95
CA ASP A 266 11.63 15.96 2.91
C ASP A 266 10.85 14.84 2.19
N LEU A 267 11.06 13.58 2.62
CA LEU A 267 10.53 12.42 1.93
C LEU A 267 8.99 12.42 1.87
N THR A 268 8.35 12.83 2.97
CA THR A 268 6.89 12.93 3.04
C THR A 268 6.39 14.12 2.21
N THR A 269 7.09 15.26 2.24
CA THR A 269 6.79 16.39 1.35
C THR A 269 6.82 15.97 -0.12
N PHE A 270 7.86 15.25 -0.52
CA PHE A 270 8.07 14.81 -1.89
C PHE A 270 6.92 13.90 -2.36
N VAL A 271 6.69 12.82 -1.61
CA VAL A 271 5.66 11.82 -1.90
C VAL A 271 4.28 12.48 -2.02
N LYS A 272 3.92 13.40 -1.11
CA LYS A 272 2.64 14.15 -1.18
C LYS A 272 2.54 15.11 -2.36
N ALA A 273 3.63 15.80 -2.70
CA ALA A 273 3.65 16.79 -3.78
C ALA A 273 3.56 16.14 -5.17
N TYR A 274 4.28 15.05 -5.38
CA TYR A 274 4.32 14.30 -6.64
C TYR A 274 3.24 13.22 -6.72
N ASN A 275 2.51 12.97 -5.61
CA ASN A 275 1.47 11.97 -5.50
C ASN A 275 1.93 10.56 -5.89
N THR A 276 3.10 10.15 -5.38
CA THR A 276 3.72 8.84 -5.61
C THR A 276 3.94 8.13 -4.27
N VAL A 277 3.84 6.80 -4.21
CA VAL A 277 3.99 6.05 -2.93
C VAL A 277 5.41 6.20 -2.34
N ARG A 278 6.40 6.33 -3.22
CA ARG A 278 7.82 6.52 -2.92
C ARG A 278 8.47 7.39 -4.00
N PRO A 279 9.69 7.91 -3.79
CA PRO A 279 10.32 8.79 -4.76
C PRO A 279 10.68 8.08 -6.06
N PHE A 280 10.32 8.65 -7.21
CA PHE A 280 10.63 8.05 -8.52
C PHE A 280 12.14 7.83 -8.74
N VAL A 281 13.00 8.67 -8.15
CA VAL A 281 14.46 8.47 -8.19
C VAL A 281 14.87 7.15 -7.55
N VAL A 282 14.23 6.78 -6.43
CA VAL A 282 14.48 5.50 -5.76
C VAL A 282 14.05 4.35 -6.67
N ASP A 283 12.87 4.45 -7.28
CA ASP A 283 12.35 3.44 -8.20
C ASP A 283 13.24 3.23 -9.41
N TYR A 284 13.53 4.29 -10.14
CA TYR A 284 14.30 4.18 -11.38
C TYR A 284 15.74 3.75 -11.11
N CYS A 285 16.39 4.25 -10.06
CA CYS A 285 17.73 3.78 -9.70
C CYS A 285 17.72 2.31 -9.30
N VAL A 286 16.78 1.87 -8.46
CA VAL A 286 16.69 0.46 -8.06
C VAL A 286 16.41 -0.44 -9.26
N LYS A 287 15.43 -0.09 -10.09
CA LYS A 287 15.09 -0.86 -11.30
C LYS A 287 16.30 -1.00 -12.23
N GLU A 288 17.02 0.08 -12.46
CA GLU A 288 18.19 0.07 -13.33
C GLU A 288 19.37 -0.71 -12.74
N ILE A 289 19.59 -0.63 -11.43
CA ILE A 289 20.59 -1.43 -10.72
C ILE A 289 20.23 -2.92 -10.76
N GLU A 290 18.94 -3.27 -10.66
CA GLU A 290 18.50 -4.65 -10.76
C GLU A 290 18.63 -5.22 -12.17
N ASN A 291 18.34 -4.41 -13.19
CA ASN A 291 18.37 -4.82 -14.59
C ASN A 291 19.77 -5.26 -15.06
N ARG A 292 20.84 -4.60 -14.58
CA ARG A 292 22.21 -4.87 -15.06
C ARG A 292 23.29 -4.96 -13.99
N GLY A 293 23.00 -4.60 -12.74
CA GLY A 293 23.99 -4.41 -11.69
C GLY A 293 24.16 -5.55 -10.70
N LEU A 294 23.20 -6.47 -10.57
CA LEU A 294 23.16 -7.43 -9.45
C LEU A 294 24.40 -8.33 -9.33
N HIS A 295 25.07 -8.61 -10.44
CA HIS A 295 26.24 -9.48 -10.47
C HIS A 295 27.58 -8.73 -10.36
N ILE A 296 27.56 -7.39 -10.42
CA ILE A 296 28.77 -6.55 -10.47
C ILE A 296 29.47 -6.53 -9.11
N GLU A 297 30.77 -6.81 -9.12
CA GLU A 297 31.59 -6.90 -7.90
C GLU A 297 31.59 -5.59 -7.11
N GLY A 298 31.35 -5.71 -5.80
CA GLY A 298 31.37 -4.57 -4.90
C GLY A 298 30.22 -3.58 -5.13
N LEU A 299 29.07 -4.02 -5.65
CA LEU A 299 27.88 -3.19 -5.83
C LEU A 299 27.56 -2.38 -4.54
N TYR A 300 27.29 -1.09 -4.66
CA TYR A 300 27.20 -0.11 -3.56
C TYR A 300 28.48 0.18 -2.75
N ARG A 301 29.42 -0.75 -2.63
CA ARG A 301 30.71 -0.52 -1.94
C ARG A 301 31.68 0.30 -2.81
N VAL A 302 31.85 -0.10 -4.07
CA VAL A 302 32.63 0.63 -5.06
C VAL A 302 31.87 1.89 -5.44
N SER A 303 32.59 3.01 -5.51
CA SER A 303 32.03 4.32 -5.84
C SER A 303 32.38 4.68 -7.28
N GLY A 304 31.39 5.13 -8.05
CA GLY A 304 31.63 5.76 -9.35
C GLY A 304 32.31 7.13 -9.17
N PHE A 305 32.73 7.74 -10.28
CA PHE A 305 33.35 9.06 -10.25
C PHE A 305 32.41 10.12 -9.67
N ALA A 306 32.91 10.91 -8.72
CA ALA A 306 32.11 11.88 -7.97
C ALA A 306 31.46 12.94 -8.89
N ASP A 307 32.19 13.38 -9.91
CA ASP A 307 31.69 14.35 -10.89
C ASP A 307 30.52 13.76 -11.70
N ASP A 308 30.59 12.48 -12.08
CA ASP A 308 29.52 11.80 -12.81
C ASP A 308 28.27 11.59 -11.96
N VAL A 309 28.45 11.32 -10.66
CA VAL A 309 27.34 11.22 -9.69
C VAL A 309 26.63 12.57 -9.54
N GLU A 310 27.37 13.68 -9.40
CA GLU A 310 26.78 15.02 -9.31
C GLU A 310 26.13 15.44 -10.65
N ASN A 311 26.74 15.10 -11.79
CA ASN A 311 26.17 15.35 -13.11
C ASN A 311 24.85 14.60 -13.31
N LEU A 312 24.79 13.31 -12.94
CA LEU A 312 23.57 12.50 -13.06
C LEU A 312 22.46 12.99 -12.12
N LYS A 313 22.81 13.38 -10.89
CA LYS A 313 21.87 14.07 -9.99
C LYS A 313 21.31 15.35 -10.60
N LEU A 314 22.16 16.23 -11.14
CA LEU A 314 21.71 17.48 -11.77
C LEU A 314 20.76 17.23 -12.94
N LYS A 315 21.03 16.19 -13.75
CA LYS A 315 20.13 15.76 -14.83
C LYS A 315 18.76 15.34 -14.29
N LEU A 316 18.72 14.50 -13.25
CA LEU A 316 17.49 14.06 -12.59
C LEU A 316 16.70 15.20 -11.91
N GLU A 317 17.35 16.32 -11.57
CA GLU A 317 16.68 17.52 -11.05
C GLU A 317 16.15 18.46 -12.13
N THR A 318 16.78 18.46 -13.31
CA THR A 318 16.48 19.41 -14.39
C THR A 318 15.45 18.87 -15.38
N ASP A 319 15.47 17.55 -15.62
CA ASP A 319 14.61 16.88 -16.59
C ASP A 319 13.86 15.71 -15.96
N LEU A 320 12.67 16.01 -15.43
CA LEU A 320 11.79 15.03 -14.79
C LEU A 320 11.17 14.05 -15.81
N GLU A 321 11.03 14.46 -17.08
CA GLU A 321 10.39 13.66 -18.13
C GLU A 321 11.37 12.64 -18.74
N ASP A 322 12.67 12.98 -18.81
CA ASP A 322 13.72 12.11 -19.38
C ASP A 322 14.56 11.37 -18.32
N SER A 323 14.12 11.37 -17.05
CA SER A 323 14.87 10.82 -15.90
C SER A 323 15.22 9.33 -16.06
N GLU A 324 14.34 8.52 -16.67
CA GLU A 324 14.59 7.08 -16.91
C GLU A 324 15.62 6.87 -18.03
N SER A 325 15.54 7.65 -19.10
CA SER A 325 16.50 7.64 -20.22
C SER A 325 17.89 8.07 -19.77
N CYS A 326 17.97 9.10 -18.91
CA CYS A 326 19.21 9.56 -18.30
C CYS A 326 19.94 8.43 -17.55
N LEU A 327 19.20 7.58 -16.83
CA LEU A 327 19.74 6.43 -16.11
C LEU A 327 20.21 5.32 -17.07
N LYS A 328 19.43 5.02 -18.11
CA LYS A 328 19.81 4.05 -19.17
C LYS A 328 21.08 4.48 -19.91
N SER A 329 21.28 5.79 -20.11
CA SER A 329 22.44 6.35 -20.80
C SER A 329 23.74 6.36 -19.97
N CYS A 330 23.65 6.09 -18.66
CA CYS A 330 24.81 6.05 -17.79
C CYS A 330 25.47 4.67 -17.86
N ASP A 331 26.68 4.56 -18.40
CA ASP A 331 27.34 3.25 -18.58
C ASP A 331 27.73 2.57 -17.26
N ASP A 332 28.16 3.35 -16.27
CA ASP A 332 28.68 2.85 -15.00
C ASP A 332 27.59 2.73 -13.91
N VAL A 333 27.28 1.49 -13.51
CA VAL A 333 26.32 1.21 -12.42
C VAL A 333 26.78 1.80 -11.08
N HIS A 334 28.09 1.97 -10.86
CA HIS A 334 28.62 2.52 -9.62
C HIS A 334 28.29 4.02 -9.49
N VAL A 335 28.03 4.71 -10.59
CA VAL A 335 27.48 6.07 -10.60
C VAL A 335 26.02 6.05 -10.16
N ILE A 336 25.20 5.11 -10.67
CA ILE A 336 23.78 4.99 -10.31
C ILE A 336 23.61 4.60 -8.83
N THR A 337 24.38 3.62 -8.35
CA THR A 337 24.42 3.28 -6.92
C THR A 337 24.90 4.45 -6.06
N GLY A 338 25.83 5.27 -6.60
CA GLY A 338 26.27 6.53 -6.00
C GLY A 338 25.15 7.56 -5.85
N VAL A 339 24.35 7.76 -6.92
CA VAL A 339 23.18 8.67 -6.92
C VAL A 339 22.10 8.20 -5.95
N LEU A 340 21.78 6.91 -5.92
CA LEU A 340 20.80 6.37 -4.97
C LEU A 340 21.23 6.59 -3.51
N LYS A 341 22.50 6.31 -3.19
CA LYS A 341 23.05 6.62 -1.86
C LYS A 341 23.03 8.12 -1.56
N LEU A 342 23.38 8.95 -2.55
CA LEU A 342 23.38 10.40 -2.42
C LEU A 342 21.97 10.95 -2.14
N TYR A 343 20.93 10.39 -2.76
CA TYR A 343 19.53 10.74 -2.50
C TYR A 343 19.19 10.60 -1.02
N PHE A 344 19.40 9.41 -0.44
CA PHE A 344 19.13 9.16 0.97
C PHE A 344 20.02 10.00 1.91
N ARG A 345 21.28 10.24 1.52
CA ARG A 345 22.20 11.09 2.28
C ARG A 345 21.80 12.57 2.29
N LEU A 346 21.06 13.04 1.29
CA LEU A 346 20.60 14.43 1.21
C LEU A 346 19.24 14.64 1.90
N LEU A 347 18.51 13.58 2.27
CA LEU A 347 17.24 13.73 2.98
C LEU A 347 17.41 14.58 4.25
N PRO A 348 16.55 15.59 4.49
CA PRO A 348 16.58 16.38 5.71
C PRO A 348 16.37 15.51 6.96
N ILE A 349 15.38 14.61 6.89
CA ILE A 349 15.12 13.56 7.88
C ILE A 349 15.62 12.24 7.29
N PRO A 350 16.52 11.50 7.96
CA PRO A 350 17.02 10.22 7.46
C PRO A 350 15.88 9.21 7.26
N LEU A 351 16.10 8.21 6.39
CA LEU A 351 15.09 7.20 6.06
C LEU A 351 14.60 6.48 7.32
N ILE A 352 15.52 6.06 8.20
CA ILE A 352 15.20 5.73 9.58
C ILE A 352 15.21 7.04 10.37
N THR A 353 14.01 7.53 10.72
CA THR A 353 13.81 8.85 11.32
C THR A 353 14.50 8.98 12.68
N PHE A 354 14.81 10.21 13.08
CA PHE A 354 15.39 10.49 14.40
C PHE A 354 14.49 10.00 15.55
N ASP A 355 13.17 10.00 15.35
CA ASP A 355 12.19 9.54 16.34
C ASP A 355 12.17 8.01 16.46
N ALA A 356 12.30 7.30 15.34
CA ALA A 356 12.33 5.83 15.34
C ALA A 356 13.70 5.27 15.76
N TYR A 357 14.78 6.03 15.57
CA TYR A 357 16.17 5.62 15.79
C TYR A 357 16.44 4.95 17.16
N PRO A 358 15.97 5.49 18.32
CA PRO A 358 16.19 4.84 19.61
C PRO A 358 15.55 3.44 19.72
N TYR A 359 14.40 3.24 19.07
CA TYR A 359 13.69 1.97 19.09
C TYR A 359 14.46 0.90 18.32
N PHE A 360 15.01 1.24 17.16
CA PHE A 360 15.89 0.36 16.38
C PHE A 360 17.13 -0.07 17.17
N LEU A 361 17.80 0.85 17.87
CA LEU A 361 18.94 0.51 18.72
C LEU A 361 18.56 -0.28 19.97
N SER A 362 17.33 -0.13 20.46
CA SER A 362 16.82 -0.91 21.59
C SER A 362 16.51 -2.35 21.19
N ALA A 363 16.06 -2.57 19.95
CA ALA A 363 15.74 -3.88 19.39
C ALA A 363 16.99 -4.76 19.32
N ILE A 364 18.12 -4.24 18.85
CA ILE A 364 19.37 -5.03 18.72
C ILE A 364 20.00 -5.42 20.07
N LYS A 365 19.66 -4.70 21.15
CA LYS A 365 20.15 -4.99 22.50
C LYS A 365 19.43 -6.16 23.18
N LYS A 366 18.40 -6.72 22.55
CA LYS A 366 17.67 -7.87 23.08
C LYS A 366 18.51 -9.13 23.00
N THR A 367 18.26 -10.04 23.94
CA THR A 367 19.11 -11.22 24.21
C THR A 367 18.94 -12.30 23.15
N THR A 368 17.72 -12.44 22.60
CA THR A 368 17.39 -13.48 21.63
C THR A 368 17.03 -12.88 20.27
N LEU A 369 17.34 -13.61 19.19
CA LEU A 369 17.04 -13.17 17.82
C LEU A 369 15.53 -12.92 17.61
N ASP A 370 14.66 -13.70 18.23
CA ASP A 370 13.21 -13.54 18.12
C ASP A 370 12.70 -12.28 18.84
N GLU A 371 13.26 -11.94 20.02
CA GLU A 371 12.99 -10.66 20.68
C GLU A 371 13.55 -9.48 19.87
N GLN A 372 14.75 -9.63 19.28
CA GLN A 372 15.33 -8.62 18.40
C GLN A 372 14.41 -8.36 17.21
N ILE A 373 13.91 -9.40 16.53
CA ILE A 373 12.99 -9.27 15.40
C ILE A 373 11.64 -8.70 15.83
N SER A 374 11.10 -9.10 17.00
CA SER A 374 9.83 -8.57 17.50
C SER A 374 9.91 -7.08 17.80
N GLU A 375 10.98 -6.62 18.45
CA GLU A 375 11.20 -5.21 18.76
C GLU A 375 11.59 -4.41 17.51
N MET A 376 12.22 -5.06 16.53
CA MET A 376 12.48 -4.47 15.22
C MET A 376 11.17 -4.13 14.49
N LYS A 377 10.15 -4.99 14.59
CA LYS A 377 8.81 -4.71 14.05
C LYS A 377 8.16 -3.49 14.69
N GLU A 378 8.22 -3.41 16.01
CA GLU A 378 7.69 -2.27 16.75
C GLU A 378 8.43 -0.98 16.38
N ALA A 379 9.75 -1.04 16.16
CA ALA A 379 10.55 0.10 15.69
C ALA A 379 10.18 0.53 14.25
N ILE A 380 9.95 -0.43 13.34
CA ILE A 380 9.48 -0.15 11.97
C ILE A 380 8.11 0.54 11.99
N ASN A 381 7.21 0.13 12.88
CA ASN A 381 5.88 0.74 13.03
C ASN A 381 5.92 2.19 13.58
N LYS A 382 7.08 2.68 14.05
CA LYS A 382 7.27 4.09 14.43
C LYS A 382 7.66 5.00 13.27
N LEU A 383 7.93 4.43 12.08
CA LEU A 383 8.26 5.23 10.91
C LEU A 383 7.01 5.88 10.31
N LEU A 384 7.21 7.07 9.74
CA LEU A 384 6.18 7.72 8.93
C LEU A 384 5.87 6.86 7.68
N PRO A 385 4.64 6.87 7.14
CA PRO A 385 4.26 6.01 6.01
C PRO A 385 5.19 6.09 4.79
N ALA A 386 5.60 7.29 4.39
CA ALA A 386 6.53 7.48 3.27
C ALA A 386 7.92 6.86 3.55
N HIS A 387 8.39 6.96 4.80
CA HIS A 387 9.65 6.36 5.25
C HIS A 387 9.54 4.84 5.32
N TYR A 388 8.42 4.32 5.83
CA TYR A 388 8.14 2.89 5.89
C TYR A 388 8.13 2.25 4.49
N GLN A 389 7.36 2.79 3.54
CA GLN A 389 7.25 2.21 2.19
C GLN A 389 8.59 2.27 1.46
N THR A 390 9.30 3.39 1.56
CA THR A 390 10.62 3.56 0.96
C THR A 390 11.66 2.62 1.60
N LEU A 391 11.62 2.43 2.93
CA LEU A 391 12.51 1.50 3.64
C LEU A 391 12.20 0.05 3.26
N LYS A 392 10.92 -0.35 3.22
CA LYS A 392 10.48 -1.68 2.81
C LYS A 392 11.00 -2.02 1.43
N TYR A 393 10.80 -1.14 0.46
CA TYR A 393 11.26 -1.34 -0.92
C TYR A 393 12.79 -1.44 -1.02
N LEU A 394 13.51 -0.55 -0.32
CA LEU A 394 14.97 -0.55 -0.30
C LEU A 394 15.53 -1.82 0.35
N ILE A 395 15.00 -2.25 1.51
CA ILE A 395 15.48 -3.44 2.21
C ILE A 395 15.21 -4.71 1.41
N ALA A 396 14.08 -4.79 0.70
CA ALA A 396 13.81 -5.87 -0.25
C ALA A 396 14.85 -5.92 -1.38
N HIS A 397 15.18 -4.77 -1.96
CA HIS A 397 16.24 -4.66 -2.97
C HIS A 397 17.61 -5.10 -2.43
N LEU A 398 18.02 -4.59 -1.25
CA LEU A 398 19.29 -4.97 -0.64
C LEU A 398 19.35 -6.45 -0.28
N ASN A 399 18.22 -7.06 0.10
CA ASN A 399 18.13 -8.51 0.27
C ASN A 399 18.42 -9.24 -1.06
N ARG A 400 17.81 -8.83 -2.19
CA ARG A 400 18.10 -9.40 -3.52
C ARG A 400 19.57 -9.26 -3.93
N VAL A 401 20.18 -8.10 -3.68
CA VAL A 401 21.64 -7.91 -3.89
C VAL A 401 22.44 -8.90 -3.04
N SER A 402 22.06 -9.07 -1.78
CA SER A 402 22.76 -9.98 -0.86
C SER A 402 22.65 -11.46 -1.24
N GLN A 403 21.58 -11.86 -1.93
CA GLN A 403 21.42 -13.21 -2.46
C GLN A 403 22.42 -13.51 -3.58
N GLN A 404 22.91 -12.48 -4.27
CA GLN A 404 23.93 -12.57 -5.33
C GLN A 404 25.36 -12.38 -4.79
N ALA A 405 25.56 -12.47 -3.46
CA ALA A 405 26.87 -12.31 -2.82
C ALA A 405 27.97 -13.24 -3.35
N ALA A 406 27.62 -14.39 -3.94
CA ALA A 406 28.57 -15.27 -4.60
C ALA A 406 29.27 -14.62 -5.81
N SER A 407 28.60 -13.69 -6.50
CA SER A 407 29.13 -12.94 -7.65
C SER A 407 29.58 -11.55 -7.26
N ASN A 408 28.70 -10.78 -6.61
CA ASN A 408 28.97 -9.37 -6.32
C ASN A 408 29.79 -9.14 -5.03
N LEU A 409 30.03 -10.19 -4.23
CA LEU A 409 30.77 -10.15 -2.96
C LEU A 409 30.13 -9.25 -1.86
N MET A 410 28.85 -8.93 -1.99
CA MET A 410 28.11 -8.05 -1.08
C MET A 410 27.15 -8.84 -0.18
N THR A 411 27.63 -9.29 0.97
CA THR A 411 26.81 -9.93 2.02
C THR A 411 25.89 -8.90 2.74
N PRO A 412 24.87 -9.33 3.52
CA PRO A 412 24.05 -8.42 4.33
C PRO A 412 24.89 -7.52 5.24
N TYR A 413 25.97 -8.05 5.84
CA TYR A 413 26.94 -7.27 6.61
C TYR A 413 27.69 -6.24 5.75
N ASN A 414 28.19 -6.62 4.57
CA ASN A 414 28.88 -5.68 3.68
C ASN A 414 27.94 -4.56 3.21
N LEU A 415 26.67 -4.88 2.94
CA LEU A 415 25.67 -3.87 2.58
C LEU A 415 25.30 -2.98 3.78
N SER A 416 25.16 -3.55 4.98
CA SER A 416 24.82 -2.77 6.18
C SER A 416 25.91 -1.75 6.51
N THR A 417 27.19 -2.12 6.41
CA THR A 417 28.30 -1.17 6.62
C THR A 417 28.31 0.01 5.64
N VAL A 418 27.82 -0.19 4.41
CA VAL A 418 27.73 0.86 3.39
C VAL A 418 26.49 1.76 3.60
N PHE A 419 25.35 1.18 3.95
CA PHE A 419 24.08 1.90 4.06
C PHE A 419 23.81 2.50 5.44
N CYS A 420 24.46 2.00 6.49
CA CYS A 420 24.36 2.54 7.85
C CYS A 420 24.51 4.07 7.96
N PRO A 421 25.58 4.71 7.45
CA PRO A 421 25.76 6.16 7.57
C PRO A 421 24.81 6.95 6.65
N THR A 422 24.16 6.25 5.73
CA THR A 422 23.29 6.82 4.70
C THR A 422 21.84 6.84 5.18
N LEU A 423 21.39 5.78 5.84
CA LEU A 423 20.00 5.57 6.25
C LEU A 423 19.73 5.97 7.70
N MET A 424 20.76 6.00 8.56
CA MET A 424 20.68 6.35 9.97
C MET A 424 21.62 7.52 10.26
N ARG A 425 21.18 8.45 11.13
CA ARG A 425 22.02 9.53 11.66
C ARG A 425 21.77 9.66 13.15
N THR A 426 22.84 9.70 13.94
CA THR A 426 22.72 9.91 15.38
C THR A 426 22.13 11.30 15.66
N PRO A 427 21.05 11.42 16.44
CA PRO A 427 20.52 12.72 16.84
C PRO A 427 21.58 13.50 17.62
N ASN A 428 21.92 14.72 17.18
CA ASN A 428 22.89 15.60 17.86
C ASN A 428 22.30 16.15 19.17
N ILE A 429 22.27 15.33 20.21
CA ILE A 429 22.02 15.76 21.58
C ILE A 429 23.38 15.76 22.27
N GLY A 430 23.86 16.96 22.61
CA GLY A 430 25.26 17.25 22.87
C GLY A 430 26.00 16.39 23.90
N LEU A 431 27.33 16.27 23.68
CA LEU A 431 28.39 15.85 24.60
C LEU A 431 28.23 14.46 25.25
N MET A 432 28.98 13.43 24.80
CA MET A 432 29.67 12.42 25.65
C MET A 432 30.41 11.32 24.81
N PRO A 433 31.39 10.58 25.38
CA PRO A 433 32.37 9.71 24.69
C PRO A 433 31.86 8.35 24.17
N PHE A 434 30.55 8.13 24.06
CA PHE A 434 29.96 6.82 23.70
C PHE A 434 29.86 6.54 22.19
N GLN A 435 30.34 7.45 21.34
CA GLN A 435 30.15 7.41 19.89
C GLN A 435 30.86 6.26 19.15
N VAL A 436 31.82 5.58 19.78
CA VAL A 436 32.59 4.52 19.11
C VAL A 436 31.84 3.17 19.07
N ASN A 437 30.82 2.97 19.92
CA ASN A 437 30.05 1.71 19.99
C ASN A 437 28.64 1.78 19.34
N SER A 438 28.19 2.93 18.84
CA SER A 438 26.85 3.03 18.21
C SER A 438 26.85 2.52 16.76
N TRP A 439 27.93 2.78 16.02
CA TRP A 439 28.08 2.36 14.62
C TRP A 439 27.88 0.86 14.40
N GLN A 440 28.45 0.03 15.28
CA GLN A 440 28.32 -1.43 15.20
C GLN A 440 26.87 -1.87 15.41
N LEU A 441 26.16 -1.20 16.33
CA LEU A 441 24.74 -1.47 16.60
C LEU A 441 23.86 -1.02 15.43
N GLU A 442 24.17 0.13 14.82
CA GLU A 442 23.45 0.65 13.66
C GLU A 442 23.65 -0.28 12.42
N CYS A 443 24.87 -0.76 12.19
CA CYS A 443 25.15 -1.77 11.15
C CYS A 443 24.39 -3.08 11.43
N ALA A 444 24.36 -3.54 12.70
CA ALA A 444 23.65 -4.75 13.08
C ALA A 444 22.12 -4.62 12.92
N VAL A 445 21.56 -3.44 13.15
CA VAL A 445 20.14 -3.15 12.84
C VAL A 445 19.86 -3.38 11.36
N LEU A 446 20.64 -2.75 10.47
CA LEU A 446 20.44 -2.91 9.03
C LEU A 446 20.72 -4.34 8.55
N GLU A 447 21.70 -5.02 9.14
CA GLU A 447 21.98 -6.41 8.83
C GLU A 447 20.79 -7.32 9.18
N ILE A 448 20.15 -7.14 10.35
CA ILE A 448 18.93 -7.87 10.71
C ILE A 448 17.78 -7.53 9.76
N LEU A 449 17.59 -6.26 9.40
CA LEU A 449 16.55 -5.85 8.46
C LEU A 449 16.73 -6.50 7.10
N ILE A 450 17.96 -6.54 6.57
CA ILE A 450 18.28 -7.18 5.29
C ILE A 450 18.14 -8.71 5.39
N THR A 451 18.71 -9.33 6.43
CA THR A 451 18.77 -10.79 6.57
C THR A 451 17.40 -11.40 6.86
N HIS A 452 16.60 -10.72 7.68
CA HIS A 452 15.29 -11.19 8.14
C HIS A 452 14.14 -10.38 7.54
N HIS A 453 14.35 -9.75 6.39
CA HIS A 453 13.32 -9.04 5.62
C HIS A 453 12.01 -9.82 5.57
N SER A 454 12.09 -11.13 5.33
CA SER A 454 10.90 -11.98 5.23
C SER A 454 10.15 -12.14 6.56
N ARG A 455 10.87 -12.49 7.64
CA ARG A 455 10.29 -12.71 8.98
C ARG A 455 9.58 -11.48 9.54
N LEU A 456 9.74 -10.30 8.93
CA LEU A 456 9.10 -9.08 9.36
C LEU A 456 7.59 -9.00 9.00
N PHE A 457 7.01 -9.95 8.22
CA PHE A 457 5.62 -9.87 7.68
C PHE A 457 4.76 -11.19 7.75
N LYS A 458 3.92 -11.41 8.79
CA LYS A 458 3.31 -12.71 9.26
C LYS A 458 1.93 -13.23 8.71
N LEU A 459 1.67 -14.57 8.78
CA LEU A 459 0.39 -15.33 8.67
C LEU A 459 -0.05 -16.00 10.00
N TYR A 460 -1.34 -15.98 10.35
CA TYR A 460 -1.88 -16.48 11.64
C TYR A 460 -2.73 -17.75 11.52
N SER A 461 -2.73 -18.59 12.57
CA SER A 461 -3.66 -19.71 12.79
C SER A 461 -4.17 -19.71 14.22
N ILE A 462 -5.46 -20.00 14.39
CA ILE A 462 -6.16 -20.04 15.67
C ILE A 462 -6.83 -21.40 15.81
N ASP A 463 -6.69 -22.00 16.99
CA ASP A 463 -7.47 -23.17 17.38
C ASP A 463 -8.80 -22.67 17.97
N ILE A 464 -9.91 -22.91 17.27
CA ILE A 464 -11.23 -22.36 17.65
C ILE A 464 -11.94 -23.30 18.63
N GLY A 465 -11.80 -24.62 18.45
CA GLY A 465 -12.70 -25.59 19.09
C GLY A 465 -14.17 -25.35 18.71
N ASN A 466 -15.09 -26.17 19.22
CA ASN A 466 -16.53 -26.02 18.95
C ASN A 466 -17.14 -24.82 19.71
N ASN A 467 -16.64 -23.60 19.47
CA ASN A 467 -17.00 -22.41 20.22
C ASN A 467 -17.59 -21.31 19.32
N LEU A 468 -18.91 -21.15 19.41
CA LEU A 468 -19.71 -20.18 18.68
C LEU A 468 -19.27 -18.72 18.89
N THR A 469 -18.86 -18.35 20.11
CA THR A 469 -18.49 -16.95 20.40
C THR A 469 -17.19 -16.54 19.71
N ILE A 470 -16.27 -17.48 19.52
CA ILE A 470 -15.01 -17.26 18.79
C ILE A 470 -15.29 -17.08 17.30
N VAL A 471 -16.20 -17.89 16.75
CA VAL A 471 -16.64 -17.78 15.36
C VAL A 471 -17.29 -16.42 15.09
N GLU A 472 -18.17 -15.96 15.97
CA GLU A 472 -18.81 -14.64 15.87
C GLU A 472 -17.78 -13.51 15.98
N LEU A 473 -16.83 -13.61 16.91
CA LEU A 473 -15.76 -12.64 17.06
C LEU A 473 -14.91 -12.54 15.79
N LEU A 474 -14.40 -13.66 15.27
CA LEU A 474 -13.57 -13.67 14.06
C LEU A 474 -14.32 -13.15 12.84
N ASN A 475 -15.60 -13.48 12.69
CA ASN A 475 -16.45 -12.92 11.64
C ASN A 475 -16.64 -11.41 11.80
N SER A 476 -16.75 -10.90 13.04
CA SER A 476 -16.84 -9.45 13.28
C SER A 476 -15.54 -8.69 12.97
N LEU A 477 -14.40 -9.38 13.03
CA LEU A 477 -13.09 -8.81 12.69
C LEU A 477 -12.83 -8.82 11.18
N ARG A 478 -13.48 -9.72 10.42
CA ARG A 478 -13.34 -9.86 8.96
C ARG A 478 -13.39 -8.53 8.24
N ASP A 479 -14.47 -7.78 8.44
CA ASP A 479 -14.71 -6.51 7.75
C ASP A 479 -13.93 -5.33 8.36
N LYS A 480 -13.53 -5.43 9.64
CA LYS A 480 -12.85 -4.34 10.36
C LYS A 480 -11.35 -4.28 10.10
N MET A 481 -10.73 -5.43 9.83
CA MET A 481 -9.27 -5.61 9.72
C MET A 481 -8.87 -6.22 8.37
N ASP A 482 -9.80 -6.32 7.43
CA ASP A 482 -9.59 -6.87 6.09
C ASP A 482 -8.93 -8.27 6.12
N ILE A 483 -9.51 -9.17 6.93
CA ILE A 483 -8.96 -10.51 7.14
C ILE A 483 -9.33 -11.42 5.97
N ASP A 484 -8.32 -12.00 5.32
CA ASP A 484 -8.48 -13.04 4.31
C ASP A 484 -8.35 -14.42 4.96
N PHE A 485 -9.50 -15.07 5.16
CA PHE A 485 -9.60 -16.41 5.70
C PHE A 485 -9.20 -17.46 4.66
N TRP A 486 -8.15 -18.22 4.98
CA TRP A 486 -7.75 -19.38 4.21
C TRP A 486 -8.61 -20.61 4.60
N GLN A 487 -8.99 -20.71 5.87
CA GLN A 487 -10.02 -21.61 6.38
C GLN A 487 -11.12 -20.79 7.08
N GLU A 488 -12.36 -20.99 6.64
CA GLU A 488 -13.51 -20.23 7.15
C GLU A 488 -13.79 -20.52 8.64
N PRO A 489 -14.05 -19.49 9.46
CA PRO A 489 -14.42 -19.66 10.86
C PRO A 489 -15.84 -20.19 10.99
N THR A 490 -15.93 -21.46 11.36
CA THR A 490 -17.19 -22.18 11.52
C THR A 490 -17.13 -23.09 12.75
N ILE A 491 -18.29 -23.48 13.26
CA ILE A 491 -18.42 -24.26 14.51
C ILE A 491 -17.73 -25.63 14.42
N ASN A 492 -17.66 -26.19 13.21
CA ASN A 492 -17.08 -27.51 12.95
C ASN A 492 -15.59 -27.42 12.55
N ALA A 493 -15.04 -26.20 12.40
CA ALA A 493 -13.64 -26.01 12.07
C ALA A 493 -12.76 -26.29 13.30
N GLU A 494 -11.94 -27.35 13.23
CA GLU A 494 -10.95 -27.65 14.28
C GLU A 494 -9.90 -26.54 14.39
N ARG A 495 -9.50 -25.97 13.24
CA ARG A 495 -8.51 -24.90 13.12
C ARG A 495 -9.01 -23.87 12.12
N VAL A 496 -8.63 -22.63 12.35
CA VAL A 496 -8.79 -21.55 11.38
C VAL A 496 -7.45 -20.93 11.08
N SER A 497 -7.24 -20.66 9.80
CA SER A 497 -6.03 -20.04 9.27
C SER A 497 -6.45 -18.85 8.43
N PHE A 498 -5.76 -17.73 8.63
CA PHE A 498 -6.06 -16.49 7.94
C PHE A 498 -4.85 -15.58 7.89
N ARG A 499 -4.80 -14.74 6.86
CA ARG A 499 -3.85 -13.64 6.79
C ARG A 499 -4.54 -12.33 7.10
N VAL A 500 -3.74 -11.42 7.60
CA VAL A 500 -4.15 -10.06 7.88
C VAL A 500 -3.03 -9.13 7.42
N ALA A 501 -3.38 -7.94 6.92
CA ALA A 501 -2.37 -6.96 6.51
C ALA A 501 -1.43 -6.62 7.70
N PRO A 502 -0.14 -6.35 7.45
CA PRO A 502 0.85 -6.06 8.50
C PRO A 502 0.40 -5.00 9.51
N ASP A 503 -0.31 -3.97 9.03
CA ASP A 503 -0.78 -2.83 9.82
C ASP A 503 -1.76 -3.25 10.95
N TYR A 504 -2.44 -4.38 10.80
CA TYR A 504 -3.40 -4.86 11.79
C TYR A 504 -2.83 -5.96 12.70
N HIS A 505 -1.56 -6.37 12.55
CA HIS A 505 -0.97 -7.48 13.33
C HIS A 505 -1.02 -7.22 14.84
N SER A 506 -0.54 -6.07 15.30
CA SER A 506 -0.51 -5.75 16.73
C SER A 506 -1.91 -5.60 17.33
N ASN A 507 -2.86 -5.06 16.55
CA ASN A 507 -4.27 -4.93 16.97
C ASN A 507 -4.93 -6.31 17.07
N LEU A 508 -4.77 -7.16 16.04
CA LEU A 508 -5.27 -8.52 16.03
C LEU A 508 -4.71 -9.32 17.20
N GLU A 509 -3.38 -9.35 17.39
CA GLU A 509 -2.77 -10.08 18.50
C GLU A 509 -3.28 -9.61 19.86
N SER A 510 -3.53 -8.30 20.03
CA SER A 510 -4.12 -7.73 21.24
C SER A 510 -5.56 -8.22 21.44
N VAL A 511 -6.40 -8.16 20.40
CA VAL A 511 -7.79 -8.66 20.46
C VAL A 511 -7.83 -10.15 20.77
N LEU A 512 -6.96 -10.95 20.14
CA LEU A 512 -6.89 -12.39 20.40
C LEU A 512 -6.46 -12.69 21.84
N LYS A 513 -5.42 -11.99 22.35
CA LYS A 513 -4.95 -12.14 23.74
C LYS A 513 -6.01 -11.70 24.75
N GLN A 514 -6.70 -10.58 24.51
CA GLN A 514 -7.78 -10.08 25.38
C GLN A 514 -8.96 -11.05 25.47
N ASN A 515 -9.24 -11.78 24.39
CA ASN A 515 -10.30 -12.79 24.35
C ASN A 515 -9.79 -14.20 24.72
N PHE A 516 -8.56 -14.31 25.25
CA PHE A 516 -7.92 -15.57 25.67
C PHE A 516 -7.87 -16.64 24.56
N LEU A 517 -7.70 -16.20 23.30
CA LEU A 517 -7.62 -17.07 22.14
C LEU A 517 -6.17 -17.47 21.84
N PRO A 518 -5.79 -18.74 22.04
CA PRO A 518 -4.46 -19.20 21.66
C PRO A 518 -4.33 -19.19 20.14
N PHE A 519 -3.22 -18.65 19.65
CA PHE A 519 -2.91 -18.62 18.22
C PHE A 519 -1.46 -19.05 17.97
N LYS A 520 -1.24 -19.62 16.79
CA LYS A 520 0.06 -20.05 16.26
C LYS A 520 0.30 -19.35 14.93
N ILE A 521 1.50 -18.84 14.72
CA ILE A 521 1.93 -18.33 13.41
C ILE A 521 2.37 -19.54 12.57
N LEU A 522 1.71 -19.77 11.43
CA LEU A 522 2.04 -20.92 10.56
C LEU A 522 3.13 -20.58 9.55
N ILE A 523 3.04 -19.40 8.95
CA ILE A 523 3.99 -18.91 7.96
C ILE A 523 4.41 -17.51 8.40
N GLU A 524 5.71 -17.30 8.63
CA GLU A 524 6.20 -16.00 9.07
C GLU A 524 6.27 -14.98 7.94
N ASP A 525 6.40 -15.43 6.68
CA ASP A 525 6.36 -14.61 5.48
C ASP A 525 5.68 -15.33 4.32
N ILE A 526 4.51 -14.83 3.95
CA ILE A 526 3.80 -15.35 2.78
C ILE A 526 4.50 -14.86 1.49
N GLN A 527 5.04 -13.65 1.49
CA GLN A 527 5.68 -13.06 0.31
C GLN A 527 6.93 -13.85 -0.08
N GLN A 528 7.74 -14.29 0.89
CA GLN A 528 8.89 -15.16 0.60
C GLN A 528 8.51 -16.48 -0.10
N LEU A 529 7.36 -17.08 0.26
CA LEU A 529 6.88 -18.28 -0.43
C LEU A 529 6.41 -17.98 -1.85
N ILE A 530 5.71 -16.84 -2.04
CA ILE A 530 5.27 -16.37 -3.36
C ILE A 530 6.49 -16.08 -4.25
N ASP A 531 7.48 -15.35 -3.73
CA ASP A 531 8.69 -14.99 -4.46
C ASP A 531 9.49 -16.23 -4.87
N ARG A 532 9.60 -17.21 -3.98
CA ARG A 532 10.25 -18.50 -4.28
C ARG A 532 9.51 -19.25 -5.38
N GLU A 533 8.19 -19.40 -5.26
CA GLU A 533 7.37 -20.08 -6.27
C GLU A 533 7.47 -19.36 -7.63
N LYS A 534 7.45 -18.02 -7.64
CA LYS A 534 7.60 -17.21 -8.85
C LYS A 534 8.97 -17.38 -9.49
N GLU A 535 10.05 -17.34 -8.71
CA GLU A 535 11.41 -17.55 -9.20
C GLU A 535 11.59 -18.96 -9.78
N GLU A 536 11.11 -19.99 -9.08
CA GLU A 536 11.15 -21.37 -9.56
C GLU A 536 10.39 -21.54 -10.89
N ASN A 537 9.19 -20.95 -11.01
CA ASN A 537 8.41 -21.00 -12.24
C ASN A 537 9.10 -20.24 -13.39
N ASN A 538 9.64 -19.05 -13.12
CA ASN A 538 10.33 -18.23 -14.12
C ASN A 538 11.61 -18.91 -14.65
N GLN A 539 12.39 -19.55 -13.78
CA GLN A 539 13.56 -20.32 -14.18
C GLN A 539 13.20 -21.47 -15.13
N ILE A 540 12.11 -22.19 -14.84
CA ILE A 540 11.64 -23.29 -15.68
C ILE A 540 11.15 -22.78 -17.03
N MET A 541 10.38 -21.68 -17.04
CA MET A 541 9.94 -21.05 -18.28
C MET A 541 11.13 -20.65 -19.15
N ARG A 542 12.12 -19.93 -18.61
CA ARG A 542 13.34 -19.54 -19.34
C ARG A 542 14.07 -20.74 -19.94
N ASN A 543 14.20 -21.84 -19.18
CA ASN A 543 14.86 -23.05 -19.67
C ASN A 543 14.05 -23.77 -20.76
N SER A 544 12.71 -23.72 -20.70
CA SER A 544 11.84 -24.28 -21.74
C SER A 544 11.92 -23.48 -23.04
N TYR A 545 11.85 -22.14 -22.96
CA TYR A 545 11.99 -21.25 -24.13
C TYR A 545 13.37 -21.33 -24.78
N ALA A 546 14.45 -21.38 -23.98
CA ALA A 546 15.83 -21.46 -24.49
C ALA A 546 16.14 -22.80 -25.19
N SER A 547 15.41 -23.87 -24.89
CA SER A 547 15.64 -25.19 -25.48
C SER A 547 14.80 -25.47 -26.73
N GLY A 548 13.90 -24.56 -27.14
CA GLY A 548 13.00 -24.75 -28.29
C GLY A 548 12.02 -25.93 -28.13
N ARG A 549 11.85 -26.43 -26.90
CA ARG A 549 11.09 -27.64 -26.60
C ARG A 549 9.60 -27.32 -26.42
N GLN A 550 8.85 -27.39 -27.52
CA GLN A 550 7.38 -27.32 -27.52
C GLN A 550 6.73 -28.63 -27.97
N THR A 551 7.38 -29.78 -27.73
CA THR A 551 6.76 -31.08 -28.03
C THR A 551 5.96 -31.59 -26.82
N LEU A 552 4.89 -32.35 -27.08
CA LEU A 552 4.09 -33.02 -26.05
C LEU A 552 4.91 -33.95 -25.15
N ASP A 553 6.02 -34.47 -25.67
CA ASP A 553 6.91 -35.40 -24.97
C ASP A 553 7.80 -34.67 -23.94
N ASP A 554 7.90 -33.34 -24.03
CA ASP A 554 8.65 -32.48 -23.10
C ASP A 554 7.75 -31.82 -22.02
N PHE A 555 6.43 -32.05 -22.05
CA PHE A 555 5.51 -31.44 -21.08
C PHE A 555 5.72 -32.05 -19.69
N ARG A 556 6.29 -31.26 -18.77
CA ARG A 556 6.58 -31.72 -17.42
C ARG A 556 5.37 -31.57 -16.52
N LEU A 557 5.18 -32.52 -15.61
CA LEU A 557 4.04 -32.56 -14.68
C LEU A 557 4.42 -32.18 -13.24
N ASP A 558 5.64 -31.70 -13.03
CA ASP A 558 6.21 -31.40 -11.71
C ASP A 558 6.43 -29.88 -11.47
N TYR A 559 5.68 -29.04 -12.20
CA TYR A 559 5.65 -27.59 -12.02
C TYR A 559 4.25 -27.00 -12.32
N TYR A 560 4.01 -25.76 -11.89
CA TYR A 560 2.75 -25.06 -12.16
C TYR A 560 2.79 -24.38 -13.52
N HIS A 561 1.70 -24.53 -14.28
CA HIS A 561 1.61 -24.02 -15.64
C HIS A 561 0.72 -22.79 -15.74
N THR A 562 1.07 -21.86 -16.61
CA THR A 562 0.20 -20.75 -16.99
C THR A 562 -1.04 -21.24 -17.74
N TYR A 563 -2.06 -20.38 -17.82
CA TYR A 563 -3.25 -20.65 -18.63
C TYR A 563 -2.88 -21.05 -20.07
N ASN A 564 -1.98 -20.30 -20.71
CA ASN A 564 -1.56 -20.56 -22.10
C ASN A 564 -0.89 -21.93 -22.26
N GLU A 565 0.01 -22.31 -21.35
CA GLU A 565 0.64 -23.64 -21.38
C GLU A 565 -0.37 -24.77 -21.23
N ILE A 566 -1.37 -24.63 -20.34
CA ILE A 566 -2.43 -25.63 -20.14
C ILE A 566 -3.30 -25.75 -21.41
N MET A 567 -3.67 -24.62 -22.01
CA MET A 567 -4.46 -24.62 -23.25
C MET A 567 -3.69 -25.23 -24.42
N MET A 568 -2.43 -24.84 -24.60
CA MET A 568 -1.55 -25.44 -25.61
C MET A 568 -1.41 -26.96 -25.39
N PHE A 569 -1.30 -27.42 -24.15
CA PHE A 569 -1.20 -28.83 -23.82
C PHE A 569 -2.43 -29.63 -24.29
N ILE A 570 -3.65 -29.19 -23.95
CA ILE A 570 -4.87 -29.91 -24.36
C ILE A 570 -5.11 -29.86 -25.88
N GLU A 571 -4.78 -28.75 -26.54
CA GLU A 571 -4.88 -28.62 -27.99
C GLU A 571 -3.85 -29.48 -28.73
N ASN A 572 -2.63 -29.60 -28.18
CA ASN A 572 -1.63 -30.52 -28.68
C ASN A 572 -2.12 -31.97 -28.57
N LEU A 573 -2.80 -32.33 -27.47
CA LEU A 573 -3.32 -33.70 -27.27
C LEU A 573 -4.42 -34.06 -28.27
N GLU A 574 -5.32 -33.13 -28.60
CA GLU A 574 -6.30 -33.34 -29.67
C GLU A 574 -5.60 -33.56 -31.02
N ARG A 575 -4.55 -32.79 -31.32
CA ARG A 575 -3.78 -32.96 -32.56
C ARG A 575 -3.01 -34.29 -32.61
N LYS A 576 -2.44 -34.76 -31.50
CA LYS A 576 -1.67 -36.02 -31.43
C LYS A 576 -2.57 -37.26 -31.36
N HIS A 577 -3.71 -37.16 -30.68
CA HIS A 577 -4.63 -38.28 -30.45
C HIS A 577 -6.09 -37.97 -30.86
N PRO A 578 -6.35 -37.55 -32.12
CA PRO A 578 -7.67 -37.07 -32.55
C PRO A 578 -8.77 -38.14 -32.52
N ALA A 579 -8.39 -39.42 -32.45
CA ALA A 579 -9.33 -40.53 -32.35
C ALA A 579 -10.01 -40.63 -30.97
N ILE A 580 -9.35 -40.13 -29.92
CA ILE A 580 -9.84 -40.23 -28.53
C ILE A 580 -10.00 -38.88 -27.85
N ALA A 581 -9.33 -37.83 -28.34
CA ALA A 581 -9.30 -36.51 -27.72
C ALA A 581 -10.01 -35.47 -28.59
N LYS A 582 -10.82 -34.63 -27.95
CA LYS A 582 -11.47 -33.47 -28.58
C LYS A 582 -11.50 -32.29 -27.61
N VAL A 583 -11.01 -31.12 -28.02
CA VAL A 583 -11.11 -29.90 -27.21
C VAL A 583 -12.53 -29.35 -27.30
N ILE A 584 -13.07 -28.91 -26.17
CA ILE A 584 -14.42 -28.36 -26.04
C ILE A 584 -14.32 -26.99 -25.38
N THR A 585 -14.97 -26.00 -25.99
CA THR A 585 -15.17 -24.67 -25.38
C THR A 585 -16.62 -24.57 -24.93
N ILE A 586 -16.86 -24.26 -23.66
CA ILE A 586 -18.22 -24.21 -23.07
C ILE A 586 -18.75 -22.79 -22.90
N GLY A 587 -17.90 -21.79 -23.06
CA GLY A 587 -18.26 -20.39 -22.93
C GLY A 587 -17.01 -19.51 -22.87
N GLU A 588 -17.22 -18.25 -22.50
CA GLU A 588 -16.17 -17.26 -22.30
C GLU A 588 -16.35 -16.60 -20.93
N THR A 589 -15.25 -16.21 -20.32
CA THR A 589 -15.21 -15.52 -19.02
C THR A 589 -15.64 -14.05 -19.13
N TYR A 590 -15.61 -13.34 -18.01
CA TYR A 590 -15.89 -11.90 -17.99
C TYR A 590 -14.95 -11.11 -18.91
N GLU A 591 -13.64 -11.38 -18.85
CA GLU A 591 -12.59 -10.74 -19.64
C GLU A 591 -12.34 -11.42 -21.01
N PHE A 592 -13.32 -12.21 -21.49
CA PHE A 592 -13.35 -12.80 -22.84
C PHE A 592 -12.33 -13.94 -23.09
N HIS A 593 -11.82 -14.58 -22.04
CA HIS A 593 -11.01 -15.79 -22.19
C HIS A 593 -11.92 -17.02 -22.39
N PRO A 594 -11.61 -17.91 -23.34
CA PRO A 594 -12.43 -19.09 -23.57
C PRO A 594 -12.27 -20.12 -22.45
N ILE A 595 -13.39 -20.65 -21.97
CA ILE A 595 -13.41 -21.73 -20.98
C ILE A 595 -13.32 -23.05 -21.73
N LYS A 596 -12.09 -23.56 -21.87
CA LYS A 596 -11.77 -24.78 -22.60
C LYS A 596 -11.54 -25.97 -21.66
N GLY A 597 -11.95 -27.14 -22.14
CA GLY A 597 -11.63 -28.44 -21.57
C GLY A 597 -11.40 -29.46 -22.68
N ILE A 598 -11.23 -30.72 -22.28
CA ILE A 598 -10.97 -31.82 -23.21
C ILE A 598 -11.92 -32.98 -22.94
N LYS A 599 -12.54 -33.49 -24.00
CA LYS A 599 -13.27 -34.74 -24.02
C LYS A 599 -12.32 -35.88 -24.39
N LEU A 600 -12.21 -36.88 -23.54
CA LEU A 600 -11.41 -38.09 -23.76
C LEU A 600 -12.29 -39.34 -23.75
N GLY A 601 -12.20 -40.18 -24.78
CA GLY A 601 -12.93 -41.44 -24.83
C GLY A 601 -12.75 -42.18 -26.15
N ILE A 602 -12.74 -43.51 -26.09
CA ILE A 602 -12.71 -44.37 -27.29
C ILE A 602 -14.13 -44.48 -27.84
N LYS A 603 -14.31 -44.24 -29.14
CA LYS A 603 -15.61 -44.42 -29.79
C LYS A 603 -16.04 -45.88 -29.75
N THR A 604 -17.25 -46.12 -29.26
CA THR A 604 -17.92 -47.43 -29.24
C THR A 604 -19.32 -47.27 -29.86
N ASN A 605 -19.99 -48.40 -30.14
CA ASN A 605 -21.36 -48.40 -30.67
C ASN A 605 -22.42 -48.12 -29.60
N GLU A 606 -22.02 -48.03 -28.33
CA GLU A 606 -22.92 -47.85 -27.18
C GLU A 606 -22.80 -46.43 -26.63
N THR A 607 -23.90 -45.90 -26.10
CA THR A 607 -23.90 -44.64 -25.37
C THR A 607 -23.15 -44.81 -24.05
N LYS A 608 -22.07 -44.05 -23.85
CA LYS A 608 -21.23 -44.17 -22.66
C LYS A 608 -21.62 -43.19 -21.56
N PRO A 609 -21.53 -43.61 -20.28
CA PRO A 609 -21.63 -42.68 -19.15
C PRO A 609 -20.52 -41.62 -19.22
N CYS A 610 -20.89 -40.38 -18.98
CA CYS A 610 -20.00 -39.22 -18.97
C CYS A 610 -19.50 -38.95 -17.54
N ILE A 611 -18.20 -38.65 -17.43
CA ILE A 611 -17.52 -38.29 -16.19
C ILE A 611 -17.07 -36.84 -16.34
N TRP A 612 -17.49 -35.98 -15.42
CA TRP A 612 -17.06 -34.59 -15.36
C TRP A 612 -16.02 -34.41 -14.27
N ILE A 613 -14.88 -33.81 -14.62
CA ILE A 613 -13.87 -33.36 -13.67
C ILE A 613 -13.53 -31.91 -13.97
N ASP A 614 -13.69 -31.02 -13.01
CA ASP A 614 -13.24 -29.64 -13.13
C ASP A 614 -12.27 -29.23 -12.03
N ALA A 615 -11.50 -28.18 -12.31
CA ALA A 615 -10.55 -27.59 -11.38
C ALA A 615 -10.43 -26.08 -11.58
N GLY A 616 -9.82 -25.41 -10.62
CA GLY A 616 -9.48 -23.99 -10.72
C GLY A 616 -10.71 -23.08 -10.81
N ILE A 617 -11.82 -23.46 -10.18
CA ILE A 617 -12.97 -22.56 -10.00
C ILE A 617 -12.59 -21.41 -9.02
N HIS A 618 -11.73 -21.69 -8.04
CA HIS A 618 -11.00 -20.68 -7.28
C HIS A 618 -9.59 -20.52 -7.83
N ALA A 619 -9.18 -19.29 -8.09
CA ALA A 619 -7.96 -19.00 -8.82
C ALA A 619 -6.65 -19.30 -8.07
N ARG A 620 -6.61 -19.07 -6.75
CA ARG A 620 -5.42 -19.29 -5.89
C ARG A 620 -5.04 -20.76 -5.69
N GLU A 621 -5.91 -21.70 -6.05
CA GLU A 621 -5.80 -23.13 -5.73
C GLU A 621 -5.00 -23.92 -6.79
N TRP A 622 -3.75 -23.51 -7.03
CA TRP A 622 -2.94 -23.97 -8.19
C TRP A 622 -2.69 -25.49 -8.27
N ILE A 623 -2.74 -26.20 -7.15
CA ILE A 623 -2.60 -27.66 -7.12
C ILE A 623 -3.78 -28.39 -7.80
N ALA A 624 -4.97 -27.79 -7.82
CA ALA A 624 -6.14 -28.39 -8.46
C ALA A 624 -6.01 -28.42 -10.01
N PRO A 625 -5.71 -27.29 -10.70
CA PRO A 625 -5.41 -27.31 -12.13
C PRO A 625 -4.27 -28.25 -12.50
N ALA A 626 -3.17 -28.25 -11.72
CA ALA A 626 -2.05 -29.15 -11.96
C ALA A 626 -2.45 -30.64 -11.85
N THR A 627 -3.30 -30.98 -10.87
CA THR A 627 -3.84 -32.33 -10.71
C THR A 627 -4.77 -32.70 -11.87
N ALA A 628 -5.63 -31.78 -12.34
CA ALA A 628 -6.48 -32.04 -13.50
C ALA A 628 -5.65 -32.28 -14.78
N VAL A 629 -4.60 -31.50 -15.00
CA VAL A 629 -3.64 -31.70 -16.11
C VAL A 629 -2.97 -33.08 -16.03
N TYR A 630 -2.57 -33.53 -14.84
CA TYR A 630 -2.04 -34.87 -14.65
C TYR A 630 -3.05 -35.97 -15.01
N VAL A 631 -4.33 -35.82 -14.64
CA VAL A 631 -5.39 -36.76 -15.01
C VAL A 631 -5.58 -36.81 -16.53
N ILE A 632 -5.60 -35.65 -17.18
CA ILE A 632 -5.66 -35.56 -18.65
C ILE A 632 -4.47 -36.29 -19.27
N TYR A 633 -3.26 -36.06 -18.77
CA TYR A 633 -2.05 -36.73 -19.24
C TYR A 633 -2.14 -38.25 -19.08
N LYS A 634 -2.60 -38.74 -17.92
CA LYS A 634 -2.77 -40.18 -17.68
C LYS A 634 -3.72 -40.81 -18.68
N LEU A 635 -4.88 -40.20 -18.89
CA LEU A 635 -5.89 -40.71 -19.82
C LEU A 635 -5.41 -40.63 -21.28
N ALA A 636 -4.90 -39.49 -21.74
CA ALA A 636 -4.58 -39.29 -23.14
C ALA A 636 -3.28 -39.98 -23.58
N VAL A 637 -2.24 -39.96 -22.73
CA VAL A 637 -0.89 -40.43 -23.09
C VAL A 637 -0.63 -41.86 -22.60
N LYS A 638 -1.03 -42.21 -21.37
CA LYS A 638 -0.71 -43.55 -20.82
C LYS A 638 -1.63 -44.67 -21.30
N GLN A 639 -2.72 -44.36 -21.99
CA GLN A 639 -3.61 -45.38 -22.58
C GLN A 639 -2.92 -46.32 -23.58
N GLU A 640 -1.84 -45.88 -24.22
CA GLU A 640 -1.10 -46.71 -25.18
C GLU A 640 -0.32 -47.86 -24.51
N VAL A 641 0.01 -47.69 -23.23
CA VAL A 641 0.87 -48.62 -22.47
C VAL A 641 0.15 -49.28 -21.30
N ASP A 642 -0.88 -48.64 -20.76
CA ASP A 642 -1.61 -49.12 -19.57
C ASP A 642 -3.01 -49.63 -19.95
N PRO A 643 -3.25 -50.95 -19.89
CA PRO A 643 -4.54 -51.53 -20.26
C PRO A 643 -5.68 -51.11 -19.32
N GLU A 644 -5.41 -50.78 -18.05
CA GLU A 644 -6.43 -50.28 -17.12
C GLU A 644 -6.97 -48.93 -17.60
N ILE A 645 -6.09 -48.03 -18.04
CA ILE A 645 -6.47 -46.72 -18.59
C ILE A 645 -7.27 -46.88 -19.89
N LYS A 646 -6.83 -47.79 -20.78
CA LYS A 646 -7.55 -48.06 -22.02
C LYS A 646 -8.95 -48.61 -21.76
N GLN A 647 -9.13 -49.45 -20.75
CA GLN A 647 -10.43 -49.94 -20.32
C GLN A 647 -11.32 -48.79 -19.81
N LEU A 648 -10.77 -47.88 -19.01
CA LEU A 648 -11.50 -46.70 -18.52
C LEU A 648 -11.98 -45.78 -19.66
N LEU A 649 -11.15 -45.55 -20.69
CA LEU A 649 -11.54 -44.77 -21.88
C LEU A 649 -12.56 -45.47 -22.77
N THR A 650 -12.59 -46.80 -22.73
CA THR A 650 -13.58 -47.60 -23.46
C THR A 650 -14.93 -47.57 -22.76
N ALA A 651 -14.94 -47.57 -21.43
CA ALA A 651 -16.17 -47.58 -20.63
C ALA A 651 -16.81 -46.20 -20.45
N PHE A 652 -16.03 -45.12 -20.42
CA PHE A 652 -16.50 -43.78 -20.08
C PHE A 652 -16.12 -42.73 -21.12
N ASP A 653 -16.88 -41.64 -21.17
CA ASP A 653 -16.49 -40.38 -21.80
C ASP A 653 -16.10 -39.36 -20.72
N TRP A 654 -14.85 -38.90 -20.74
CA TRP A 654 -14.31 -37.99 -19.72
C TRP A 654 -14.34 -36.56 -20.24
N TYR A 655 -15.00 -35.66 -19.52
CA TYR A 655 -15.00 -34.22 -19.76
C TYR A 655 -14.19 -33.57 -18.66
N ILE A 656 -12.99 -33.10 -18.99
CA ILE A 656 -12.07 -32.53 -18.01
C ILE A 656 -11.80 -31.06 -18.32
N PHE A 657 -12.11 -30.20 -17.36
CA PHE A 657 -11.91 -28.75 -17.43
C PHE A 657 -10.83 -28.35 -16.42
N PRO A 658 -9.56 -28.19 -16.85
CA PRO A 658 -8.48 -27.90 -15.93
C PRO A 658 -8.58 -26.52 -15.27
N LEU A 659 -9.30 -25.58 -15.90
CA LEU A 659 -9.49 -24.21 -15.41
C LEU A 659 -10.90 -23.71 -15.74
N LEU A 660 -11.75 -23.56 -14.72
CA LEU A 660 -13.07 -22.91 -14.86
C LEU A 660 -13.03 -21.38 -14.67
N ASN A 661 -12.00 -20.85 -14.00
CA ASN A 661 -11.80 -19.42 -13.79
C ASN A 661 -10.49 -18.92 -14.45
N PRO A 662 -10.38 -18.91 -15.80
CA PRO A 662 -9.21 -18.39 -16.51
C PRO A 662 -8.79 -16.98 -16.07
N ASP A 663 -9.73 -16.02 -16.01
CA ASP A 663 -9.44 -14.61 -15.65
C ASP A 663 -8.80 -14.52 -14.27
N GLY A 664 -9.43 -15.14 -13.27
CA GLY A 664 -8.90 -15.16 -11.91
C GLY A 664 -7.54 -15.87 -11.86
N TYR A 665 -7.38 -16.97 -12.57
CA TYR A 665 -6.12 -17.74 -12.59
C TYR A 665 -4.97 -16.92 -13.18
N MET A 666 -5.20 -16.22 -14.30
CA MET A 666 -4.22 -15.32 -14.90
C MET A 666 -3.89 -14.15 -13.97
N TYR A 667 -4.89 -13.57 -13.31
CA TYR A 667 -4.68 -12.54 -12.30
C TYR A 667 -3.85 -13.07 -11.12
N ALA A 668 -4.03 -14.34 -10.73
CA ALA A 668 -3.21 -14.97 -9.71
C ALA A 668 -1.76 -15.21 -10.15
N TRP A 669 -1.50 -15.42 -11.43
CA TRP A 669 -0.13 -15.55 -11.94
C TRP A 669 0.63 -14.23 -11.95
N TRP A 670 -0.03 -13.15 -12.37
CA TRP A 670 0.68 -11.92 -12.75
C TRP A 670 0.48 -10.77 -11.77
N THR A 671 -0.63 -10.73 -11.03
CA THR A 671 -1.00 -9.56 -10.21
C THR A 671 -1.14 -9.90 -8.73
N ASN A 672 -1.98 -10.87 -8.36
CA ASN A 672 -2.24 -11.22 -6.96
C ASN A 672 -2.37 -12.73 -6.77
N ARG A 673 -1.28 -13.38 -6.35
CA ARG A 673 -1.18 -14.84 -6.17
C ARG A 673 -2.25 -15.48 -5.30
N LEU A 674 -2.84 -14.72 -4.38
CA LEU A 674 -3.85 -15.19 -3.44
C LEU A 674 -5.28 -14.82 -3.86
N TRP A 675 -5.47 -14.32 -5.09
CA TRP A 675 -6.79 -14.03 -5.64
C TRP A 675 -7.65 -15.29 -5.76
N ARG A 676 -8.88 -15.24 -5.23
CA ARG A 676 -9.81 -16.38 -5.25
C ARG A 676 -10.88 -16.30 -6.33
N LYS A 677 -11.52 -15.13 -6.43
CA LYS A 677 -12.77 -14.91 -7.18
C LYS A 677 -12.56 -14.87 -8.70
N ASN A 678 -13.62 -14.72 -9.48
CA ASN A 678 -13.48 -14.30 -10.88
C ASN A 678 -13.13 -12.80 -10.98
N ARG A 679 -13.21 -12.21 -12.19
CA ARG A 679 -12.83 -10.80 -12.45
C ARG A 679 -14.01 -9.90 -12.88
N SER A 680 -15.25 -10.31 -12.61
CA SER A 680 -16.42 -9.50 -12.95
C SER A 680 -16.53 -8.23 -12.11
N THR A 681 -17.09 -7.16 -12.69
CA THR A 681 -17.41 -5.94 -11.93
C THR A 681 -18.84 -5.99 -11.41
N PRO A 682 -19.10 -5.66 -10.12
CA PRO A 682 -20.44 -5.65 -9.55
C PRO A 682 -21.32 -4.58 -10.22
N LYS A 683 -22.60 -4.89 -10.48
CA LYS A 683 -23.50 -3.98 -11.19
C LYS A 683 -24.16 -2.92 -10.29
N ALA A 684 -24.18 -3.11 -8.96
CA ALA A 684 -24.68 -2.12 -8.00
C ALA A 684 -24.15 -2.40 -6.57
N VAL A 685 -23.62 -1.39 -5.89
CA VAL A 685 -23.31 -1.47 -4.44
C VAL A 685 -24.50 -0.87 -3.67
N PRO A 686 -25.10 -1.58 -2.69
CA PRO A 686 -26.12 -1.00 -1.81
C PRO A 686 -25.56 0.22 -1.05
N ILE A 687 -26.34 1.30 -0.96
CA ILE A 687 -26.01 2.62 -0.35
C ILE A 687 -25.53 2.54 1.13
N ARG A 688 -25.50 1.34 1.73
CA ARG A 688 -25.20 1.10 3.15
C ARG A 688 -23.70 1.11 3.50
N TYR A 689 -22.79 1.21 2.52
CA TYR A 689 -21.33 1.19 2.73
C TYR A 689 -20.63 2.41 2.10
N PRO A 690 -20.69 3.59 2.74
CA PRO A 690 -20.25 4.87 2.14
C PRO A 690 -18.72 5.10 2.09
N TRP A 691 -17.89 4.12 2.49
CA TRP A 691 -16.44 4.28 2.69
C TRP A 691 -15.54 3.51 1.69
N LYS A 692 -16.11 2.62 0.86
CA LYS A 692 -15.40 1.98 -0.27
C LYS A 692 -16.09 2.41 -1.57
N LEU A 693 -15.36 3.06 -2.47
CA LEU A 693 -15.92 3.58 -3.72
C LEU A 693 -16.33 2.44 -4.67
N PHE A 694 -17.32 2.75 -5.53
CA PHE A 694 -18.05 1.82 -6.41
C PHE A 694 -17.18 0.97 -7.38
N ASP A 695 -15.90 1.30 -7.59
CA ASP A 695 -15.01 0.69 -8.62
C ASP A 695 -13.93 -0.27 -8.06
N GLU A 696 -13.84 -0.50 -6.75
CA GLU A 696 -12.67 -1.20 -6.14
C GLU A 696 -12.90 -2.69 -5.81
N CYS A 697 -14.14 -3.17 -5.83
CA CYS A 697 -14.47 -4.52 -5.36
C CYS A 697 -14.82 -5.45 -6.52
N ILE A 698 -13.81 -6.15 -7.03
CA ILE A 698 -13.91 -7.00 -8.22
C ILE A 698 -14.18 -8.46 -7.83
N GLY A 699 -15.00 -9.14 -8.61
CA GLY A 699 -15.15 -10.58 -8.62
C GLY A 699 -16.23 -11.14 -7.69
N VAL A 700 -16.71 -12.31 -8.06
CA VAL A 700 -17.67 -13.16 -7.37
C VAL A 700 -17.00 -14.50 -7.03
N ASP A 701 -17.31 -15.04 -5.85
CA ASP A 701 -16.99 -16.43 -5.52
C ASP A 701 -17.89 -17.34 -6.38
N LEU A 702 -17.29 -17.92 -7.42
CA LEU A 702 -17.97 -18.79 -8.37
C LEU A 702 -18.62 -20.01 -7.67
N ASN A 703 -18.03 -20.51 -6.59
CA ASN A 703 -18.57 -21.63 -5.82
C ASN A 703 -19.55 -21.19 -4.71
N ARG A 704 -20.06 -19.96 -4.81
CA ARG A 704 -21.24 -19.45 -4.10
C ARG A 704 -22.35 -18.99 -5.06
N ASN A 705 -22.11 -19.08 -6.36
CA ASN A 705 -22.96 -18.49 -7.39
C ASN A 705 -23.98 -19.47 -7.99
N PHE A 706 -24.03 -20.74 -7.58
CA PHE A 706 -24.99 -21.72 -8.13
C PHE A 706 -26.39 -21.58 -7.51
N ASP A 707 -27.43 -21.94 -8.27
CA ASP A 707 -28.85 -21.89 -7.82
C ASP A 707 -29.22 -23.04 -6.87
N ILE A 708 -28.58 -23.06 -5.71
CA ILE A 708 -28.88 -24.00 -4.63
C ILE A 708 -28.74 -23.30 -3.29
N SER A 709 -29.87 -23.03 -2.64
CA SER A 709 -29.91 -22.24 -1.40
C SER A 709 -29.17 -20.88 -1.53
N PHE A 710 -29.21 -20.26 -2.72
CA PHE A 710 -28.44 -19.05 -3.03
C PHE A 710 -28.67 -17.94 -2.00
N GLY A 711 -27.58 -17.36 -1.49
CA GLY A 711 -27.64 -16.36 -0.42
C GLY A 711 -27.84 -16.90 1.00
N GLY A 712 -27.77 -18.22 1.18
CA GLY A 712 -27.79 -18.86 2.49
C GLY A 712 -26.46 -18.77 3.24
N SER A 713 -26.20 -19.77 4.09
CA SER A 713 -25.04 -19.83 4.99
C SER A 713 -23.69 -19.75 4.27
N SER A 714 -22.72 -19.12 4.93
CA SER A 714 -21.32 -18.97 4.46
C SER A 714 -21.21 -18.28 3.09
N THR A 715 -22.07 -17.29 2.87
CA THR A 715 -22.05 -16.38 1.72
C THR A 715 -22.09 -14.93 2.19
N SER A 716 -21.61 -14.00 1.36
CA SER A 716 -21.72 -12.56 1.63
C SER A 716 -22.48 -11.86 0.52
N GLY A 717 -23.25 -10.83 0.90
CA GLY A 717 -23.82 -9.86 -0.03
C GLY A 717 -22.94 -8.63 -0.25
N ASN A 718 -21.80 -8.54 0.43
CA ASN A 718 -20.82 -7.48 0.25
C ASN A 718 -19.92 -7.81 -0.96
N PRO A 719 -19.90 -6.99 -2.04
CA PRO A 719 -19.07 -7.23 -3.22
C PRO A 719 -17.56 -7.36 -2.94
N CYS A 720 -17.09 -6.71 -1.88
CA CYS A 720 -15.68 -6.73 -1.48
C CYS A 720 -15.29 -8.00 -0.73
N SER A 721 -16.26 -8.84 -0.35
CA SER A 721 -15.98 -10.07 0.37
C SER A 721 -15.41 -11.14 -0.55
N GLU A 722 -14.47 -11.94 -0.05
CA GLU A 722 -13.95 -13.12 -0.74
C GLU A 722 -14.99 -14.22 -0.97
N ILE A 723 -16.09 -14.19 -0.20
CA ILE A 723 -17.25 -15.10 -0.33
C ILE A 723 -18.48 -14.38 -0.89
N PHE A 724 -18.27 -13.30 -1.66
CA PHE A 724 -19.35 -12.60 -2.34
C PHE A 724 -20.03 -13.53 -3.34
N ARG A 725 -21.33 -13.77 -3.14
CA ARG A 725 -22.10 -14.73 -3.95
C ARG A 725 -22.51 -14.25 -5.33
N GLY A 726 -22.34 -12.96 -5.63
CA GLY A 726 -22.91 -12.30 -6.80
C GLY A 726 -24.32 -11.76 -6.56
N ASP A 727 -24.85 -11.07 -7.56
CA ASP A 727 -26.14 -10.36 -7.43
C ASP A 727 -27.34 -11.32 -7.45
N TYR A 728 -27.23 -12.43 -8.18
CA TYR A 728 -28.23 -13.49 -8.31
C TYR A 728 -27.57 -14.82 -8.70
N ALA A 729 -28.26 -15.93 -8.52
CA ALA A 729 -27.74 -17.24 -8.90
C ALA A 729 -27.46 -17.33 -10.40
N PHE A 730 -26.31 -17.87 -10.77
CA PHE A 730 -25.76 -17.84 -12.11
C PHE A 730 -25.70 -16.41 -12.64
N SER A 731 -25.16 -15.47 -11.89
CA SER A 731 -24.85 -14.13 -12.42
C SER A 731 -23.64 -14.16 -13.35
N GLU A 732 -22.66 -15.01 -13.01
CA GLU A 732 -21.35 -15.07 -13.65
C GLU A 732 -21.38 -15.87 -14.95
N LYS A 733 -20.55 -15.49 -15.93
CA LYS A 733 -20.51 -16.19 -17.22
C LYS A 733 -19.94 -17.60 -17.07
N GLU A 734 -18.97 -17.75 -16.17
CA GLU A 734 -18.28 -19.01 -15.88
C GLU A 734 -19.25 -20.05 -15.32
N THR A 735 -20.06 -19.68 -14.30
CA THR A 735 -21.05 -20.59 -13.71
C THR A 735 -22.19 -20.90 -14.67
N LYS A 736 -22.61 -19.93 -15.51
CA LYS A 736 -23.58 -20.19 -16.60
C LYS A 736 -23.06 -21.21 -17.61
N ALA A 737 -21.81 -21.08 -18.04
CA ALA A 737 -21.21 -22.01 -19.00
C ALA A 737 -21.19 -23.45 -18.46
N VAL A 738 -20.82 -23.62 -17.18
CA VAL A 738 -20.87 -24.93 -16.51
C VAL A 738 -22.30 -25.47 -16.43
N ARG A 739 -23.26 -24.64 -16.00
CA ARG A 739 -24.68 -25.00 -15.95
C ARG A 739 -25.17 -25.50 -17.31
N ASP A 740 -24.95 -24.72 -18.36
CA ASP A 740 -25.49 -25.00 -19.69
C ASP A 740 -24.88 -26.28 -20.27
N MET A 741 -23.57 -26.49 -20.08
CA MET A 741 -22.90 -27.72 -20.50
C MET A 741 -23.39 -28.95 -19.72
N ILE A 742 -23.47 -28.88 -18.38
CA ILE A 742 -23.95 -30.00 -17.54
C ILE A 742 -25.38 -30.38 -17.91
N MET A 743 -26.26 -29.40 -18.08
CA MET A 743 -27.64 -29.65 -18.49
C MET A 743 -27.73 -30.24 -19.90
N SER A 744 -26.81 -29.89 -20.81
CA SER A 744 -26.75 -30.47 -22.15
C SER A 744 -26.33 -31.94 -22.18
N LEU A 745 -25.50 -32.38 -21.23
CA LEU A 745 -25.13 -33.79 -21.07
C LEU A 745 -26.29 -34.63 -20.51
N GLY A 746 -27.19 -33.99 -19.75
CA GLY A 746 -28.41 -34.61 -19.23
C GLY A 746 -28.14 -35.89 -18.46
N SER A 747 -28.91 -36.94 -18.73
CA SER A 747 -28.78 -38.24 -18.05
C SER A 747 -27.51 -39.02 -18.38
N GLN A 748 -26.70 -38.58 -19.36
CA GLN A 748 -25.41 -39.23 -19.63
C GLN A 748 -24.38 -38.89 -18.55
N LEU A 749 -24.47 -37.71 -17.92
CA LEU A 749 -23.55 -37.32 -16.85
C LEU A 749 -23.79 -38.17 -15.60
N SER A 750 -22.87 -39.08 -15.33
CA SER A 750 -22.97 -40.03 -14.23
C SER A 750 -22.20 -39.58 -12.99
N VAL A 751 -21.06 -38.93 -13.20
CA VAL A 751 -20.14 -38.52 -12.12
C VAL A 751 -19.71 -37.08 -12.30
N PHE A 752 -19.70 -36.34 -11.19
CA PHE A 752 -19.18 -34.98 -11.11
C PHE A 752 -18.14 -34.90 -10.00
N ILE A 753 -16.95 -34.42 -10.33
CA ILE A 753 -15.86 -34.17 -9.38
C ILE A 753 -15.35 -32.75 -9.61
N THR A 754 -15.41 -31.90 -8.59
CA THR A 754 -14.74 -30.59 -8.60
C THR A 754 -13.54 -30.62 -7.68
N LEU A 755 -12.37 -30.22 -8.20
CA LEU A 755 -11.10 -30.24 -7.49
C LEU A 755 -10.79 -28.85 -6.94
N HIS A 756 -10.50 -28.83 -5.65
CA HIS A 756 -10.19 -27.66 -4.84
C HIS A 756 -8.92 -27.89 -4.02
N SER A 757 -8.44 -26.84 -3.35
CA SER A 757 -7.46 -26.96 -2.27
C SER A 757 -7.70 -25.87 -1.24
N TYR A 758 -7.31 -26.02 0.01
CA TYR A 758 -6.63 -27.15 0.63
C TYR A 758 -7.44 -27.64 1.82
N SER A 759 -7.18 -28.87 2.28
CA SER A 759 -7.47 -29.40 3.63
C SER A 759 -7.40 -30.93 3.70
N GLN A 760 -7.10 -31.60 2.58
CA GLN A 760 -7.13 -33.07 2.46
C GLN A 760 -8.50 -33.66 2.86
N MET A 761 -9.54 -33.31 2.10
CA MET A 761 -10.91 -33.79 2.31
C MET A 761 -11.54 -34.28 1.00
N TRP A 762 -12.31 -35.37 1.05
CA TRP A 762 -13.14 -35.84 -0.06
C TRP A 762 -14.59 -35.89 0.40
N MET A 763 -15.41 -35.01 -0.14
CA MET A 763 -16.75 -34.76 0.39
C MET A 763 -17.81 -34.95 -0.68
N TYR A 764 -19.06 -35.09 -0.23
CA TYR A 764 -20.25 -35.24 -1.06
C TYR A 764 -21.42 -34.46 -0.46
N PRO A 765 -22.50 -34.21 -1.23
CA PRO A 765 -23.66 -33.45 -0.76
C PRO A 765 -24.29 -33.99 0.54
N TYR A 766 -24.89 -33.14 1.37
CA TYR A 766 -25.10 -31.70 1.13
C TYR A 766 -24.07 -30.80 1.83
N GLY A 767 -23.83 -29.63 1.23
CA GLY A 767 -23.18 -28.48 1.86
C GLY A 767 -24.18 -27.51 2.49
N TYR A 768 -25.29 -27.22 1.82
CA TYR A 768 -26.23 -26.18 2.29
C TYR A 768 -27.14 -26.63 3.44
N LYS A 769 -27.20 -27.93 3.73
CA LYS A 769 -27.99 -28.49 4.83
C LYS A 769 -27.31 -29.70 5.47
N ILE A 770 -27.62 -29.95 6.75
CA ILE A 770 -27.05 -31.04 7.55
C ILE A 770 -27.79 -32.37 7.30
N GLU A 771 -29.02 -32.31 6.79
CA GLU A 771 -29.79 -33.50 6.41
C GLU A 771 -29.01 -34.38 5.43
N LYS A 772 -29.13 -35.70 5.62
CA LYS A 772 -28.46 -36.68 4.75
C LYS A 772 -29.01 -36.60 3.33
N ALA A 773 -28.10 -36.65 2.34
CA ALA A 773 -28.47 -36.82 0.93
C ALA A 773 -29.25 -38.11 0.71
N ARG A 774 -30.13 -38.12 -0.31
CA ARG A 774 -30.94 -39.30 -0.67
C ARG A 774 -30.08 -40.55 -0.86
N ASP A 775 -28.90 -40.36 -1.45
CA ASP A 775 -27.91 -41.42 -1.73
C ASP A 775 -26.73 -41.40 -0.74
N GLY A 776 -26.83 -40.65 0.37
CA GLY A 776 -25.70 -40.33 1.25
C GLY A 776 -25.02 -41.55 1.89
N GLU A 777 -25.75 -42.65 2.09
CA GLU A 777 -25.22 -43.90 2.66
C GLU A 777 -24.31 -44.63 1.68
N LEU A 778 -24.72 -44.67 0.41
CA LEU A 778 -23.92 -45.20 -0.69
C LEU A 778 -22.68 -44.33 -0.92
N LEU A 779 -22.87 -43.00 -0.99
CA LEU A 779 -21.77 -42.06 -1.18
C LEU A 779 -20.74 -42.19 -0.06
N HIS A 780 -21.18 -42.29 1.19
CA HIS A 780 -20.29 -42.53 2.33
C HIS A 780 -19.43 -43.79 2.16
N ASN A 781 -20.03 -44.91 1.79
CA ASN A 781 -19.31 -46.19 1.63
C ASN A 781 -18.32 -46.16 0.47
N ILE A 782 -18.69 -45.55 -0.65
CA ILE A 782 -17.79 -45.37 -1.80
C ILE A 782 -16.62 -44.47 -1.41
N THR A 783 -16.89 -43.30 -0.82
CA THR A 783 -15.83 -42.36 -0.43
C THR A 783 -14.87 -42.98 0.60
N LYS A 784 -15.35 -43.83 1.51
CA LYS A 784 -14.49 -44.59 2.43
C LYS A 784 -13.48 -45.47 1.70
N LYS A 785 -13.90 -46.18 0.64
CA LYS A 785 -13.00 -47.01 -0.19
C LYS A 785 -12.01 -46.15 -0.97
N VAL A 786 -12.50 -45.05 -1.57
CA VAL A 786 -11.68 -44.07 -2.28
C VAL A 786 -10.57 -43.52 -1.37
N ILE A 787 -10.91 -43.05 -0.18
CA ILE A 787 -9.92 -42.53 0.78
C ILE A 787 -8.94 -43.60 1.24
N SER A 788 -9.39 -44.85 1.39
CA SER A 788 -8.46 -45.95 1.70
C SER A 788 -7.40 -46.12 0.61
N ALA A 789 -7.74 -45.90 -0.66
CA ALA A 789 -6.79 -45.99 -1.78
C ALA A 789 -5.86 -44.77 -1.83
N VAL A 790 -6.41 -43.56 -1.67
CA VAL A 790 -5.64 -42.31 -1.57
C VAL A 790 -4.59 -42.41 -0.46
N ASN A 791 -5.02 -42.76 0.75
CA ASN A 791 -4.13 -42.87 1.91
C ASN A 791 -3.05 -43.95 1.73
N LYS A 792 -3.36 -45.04 1.03
CA LYS A 792 -2.40 -46.14 0.79
C LYS A 792 -1.26 -45.73 -0.15
N LYS A 793 -1.48 -44.76 -1.05
CA LYS A 793 -0.51 -44.39 -2.08
C LYS A 793 0.72 -43.67 -1.53
N HIS A 794 0.52 -42.65 -0.69
CA HIS A 794 1.61 -41.85 -0.11
C HIS A 794 1.55 -41.69 1.41
N GLY A 795 0.61 -42.35 2.10
CA GLY A 795 0.50 -42.31 3.56
C GLY A 795 -0.21 -41.08 4.12
N GLU A 796 -0.74 -40.21 3.25
CA GLU A 796 -1.54 -39.07 3.69
C GLU A 796 -2.85 -39.50 4.32
N ARG A 797 -3.42 -38.61 5.15
CA ARG A 797 -4.73 -38.83 5.73
C ARG A 797 -5.71 -37.84 5.13
N TYR A 798 -6.74 -38.33 4.47
CA TYR A 798 -7.86 -37.52 4.02
C TYR A 798 -9.09 -37.74 4.92
N ARG A 799 -9.82 -36.65 5.20
CA ARG A 799 -11.15 -36.73 5.82
C ARG A 799 -12.21 -36.95 4.74
N TYR A 800 -13.35 -37.50 5.11
CA TYR A 800 -14.47 -37.65 4.20
C TYR A 800 -15.82 -37.58 4.92
N GLY A 801 -16.86 -37.22 4.16
CA GLY A 801 -18.22 -37.13 4.66
C GLY A 801 -19.07 -36.10 3.91
N PRO A 802 -20.28 -35.80 4.41
CA PRO A 802 -21.11 -34.73 3.87
C PRO A 802 -20.44 -33.37 4.03
N ILE A 803 -20.45 -32.54 2.99
CA ILE A 803 -19.79 -31.22 2.95
C ILE A 803 -20.11 -30.40 4.21
N ALA A 804 -21.39 -30.26 4.58
CA ALA A 804 -21.85 -29.45 5.71
C ALA A 804 -21.21 -29.85 7.05
N THR A 805 -20.91 -31.14 7.21
CA THR A 805 -20.38 -31.72 8.46
C THR A 805 -18.88 -31.93 8.44
N THR A 806 -18.28 -32.08 7.26
CA THR A 806 -16.85 -32.36 7.11
C THR A 806 -16.02 -31.08 7.06
N ILE A 807 -16.50 -30.06 6.35
CA ILE A 807 -15.86 -28.74 6.31
C ILE A 807 -16.71 -27.72 7.07
N TYR A 808 -17.85 -27.31 6.51
CA TYR A 808 -18.83 -26.41 7.11
C TYR A 808 -20.08 -26.25 6.23
N PRO A 809 -21.22 -25.81 6.80
CA PRO A 809 -22.41 -25.48 6.03
C PRO A 809 -22.16 -24.36 5.01
N THR A 810 -22.39 -24.63 3.74
CA THR A 810 -22.12 -23.69 2.64
C THR A 810 -23.21 -23.71 1.59
N SER A 811 -23.63 -22.55 1.11
CA SER A 811 -24.68 -22.43 0.09
C SER A 811 -24.13 -22.04 -1.29
N GLY A 812 -24.88 -22.34 -2.34
CA GLY A 812 -24.55 -21.94 -3.71
C GLY A 812 -23.36 -22.70 -4.32
N SER A 813 -23.07 -23.91 -3.85
CA SER A 813 -21.93 -24.72 -4.31
C SER A 813 -22.25 -25.55 -5.56
N SER A 814 -21.24 -25.80 -6.39
CA SER A 814 -21.36 -26.65 -7.58
C SER A 814 -21.79 -28.09 -7.29
N PRO A 815 -21.20 -28.86 -6.33
CA PRO A 815 -21.59 -30.26 -6.12
C PRO A 815 -23.02 -30.41 -5.61
N ASP A 816 -23.52 -29.47 -4.79
CA ASP A 816 -24.90 -29.51 -4.31
C ASP A 816 -25.89 -29.23 -5.45
N TRP A 817 -25.59 -28.26 -6.32
CA TRP A 817 -26.43 -27.94 -7.46
C TRP A 817 -26.47 -29.09 -8.47
N VAL A 818 -25.31 -29.69 -8.77
CA VAL A 818 -25.23 -30.82 -9.71
C VAL A 818 -25.97 -32.05 -9.18
N TYR A 819 -25.86 -32.35 -7.88
CA TYR A 819 -26.60 -33.45 -7.27
C TYR A 819 -28.11 -33.22 -7.25
N GLU A 820 -28.57 -32.03 -6.83
CA GLU A 820 -30.00 -31.79 -6.67
C GLU A 820 -30.75 -31.30 -7.90
N LYS A 821 -30.15 -30.42 -8.69
CA LYS A 821 -30.81 -29.82 -9.84
C LYS A 821 -30.52 -30.60 -11.11
N ALA A 822 -29.26 -30.98 -11.35
CA ALA A 822 -28.88 -31.81 -12.49
C ALA A 822 -29.07 -33.32 -12.26
N LYS A 823 -29.44 -33.75 -11.04
CA LYS A 823 -29.75 -35.13 -10.67
C LYS A 823 -28.61 -36.13 -10.90
N VAL A 824 -27.36 -35.66 -10.80
CA VAL A 824 -26.16 -36.50 -10.93
C VAL A 824 -25.84 -37.16 -9.59
N LYS A 825 -26.06 -38.47 -9.51
CA LYS A 825 -25.96 -39.25 -8.27
C LYS A 825 -24.58 -39.18 -7.61
N TYR A 826 -23.51 -39.32 -8.39
CA TYR A 826 -22.14 -39.40 -7.90
C TYR A 826 -21.47 -38.02 -8.01
N SER A 827 -21.80 -37.12 -7.09
CA SER A 827 -21.27 -35.76 -7.04
C SER A 827 -20.31 -35.58 -5.86
N PHE A 828 -19.09 -35.12 -6.13
CA PHE A 828 -18.02 -34.99 -5.14
C PHE A 828 -17.27 -33.66 -5.27
N ILE A 829 -16.73 -33.20 -4.15
CA ILE A 829 -15.76 -32.12 -4.06
C ILE A 829 -14.53 -32.62 -3.31
N VAL A 830 -13.34 -32.30 -3.83
CA VAL A 830 -12.07 -32.76 -3.26
C VAL A 830 -11.23 -31.56 -2.88
N GLU A 831 -10.94 -31.40 -1.60
CA GLU A 831 -9.94 -30.48 -1.07
C GLU A 831 -8.60 -31.20 -1.03
N LEU A 832 -7.69 -30.85 -1.93
CA LEU A 832 -6.37 -31.48 -2.07
C LEU A 832 -5.42 -31.07 -0.93
N ARG A 833 -4.14 -31.42 -1.09
CA ARG A 833 -3.08 -31.04 -0.14
C ARG A 833 -2.94 -29.52 -0.01
N ASP A 834 -2.44 -29.02 1.12
CA ASP A 834 -2.09 -29.73 2.36
C ASP A 834 -3.13 -29.50 3.47
N ARG A 835 -2.71 -29.56 4.74
CA ARG A 835 -3.56 -29.29 5.91
C ARG A 835 -3.34 -27.89 6.50
N GLY A 836 -2.71 -26.99 5.75
CA GLY A 836 -2.45 -25.60 6.12
C GLY A 836 -1.00 -25.25 6.43
N ASN A 837 -0.03 -26.15 6.20
CA ASN A 837 1.39 -25.82 6.42
C ASN A 837 1.90 -24.88 5.33
N ASN A 838 1.49 -25.11 4.08
CA ASN A 838 1.77 -24.27 2.92
C ASN A 838 0.48 -23.68 2.34
N GLY A 839 -0.67 -24.30 2.63
CA GLY A 839 -1.99 -23.83 2.16
C GLY A 839 -2.04 -23.75 0.64
N PHE A 840 -2.29 -22.54 0.11
CA PHE A 840 -2.40 -22.31 -1.33
C PHE A 840 -1.06 -22.20 -2.09
N ILE A 841 0.06 -22.02 -1.37
CA ILE A 841 1.41 -21.90 -1.95
C ILE A 841 2.14 -23.23 -1.77
N LEU A 842 1.53 -24.30 -2.28
CA LEU A 842 2.03 -25.66 -2.09
C LEU A 842 3.27 -25.90 -2.95
N PRO A 843 4.43 -26.29 -2.38
CA PRO A 843 5.66 -26.46 -3.14
C PRO A 843 5.55 -27.49 -4.28
N ARG A 844 6.26 -27.26 -5.39
CA ARG A 844 6.14 -28.07 -6.62
C ARG A 844 6.42 -29.56 -6.45
N ASN A 845 7.26 -29.94 -5.49
CA ASN A 845 7.57 -31.34 -5.19
C ASN A 845 6.35 -32.11 -4.66
N PHE A 846 5.28 -31.42 -4.25
CA PHE A 846 4.00 -32.04 -3.87
C PHE A 846 3.02 -32.19 -5.03
N ILE A 847 3.29 -31.63 -6.22
CA ILE A 847 2.37 -31.73 -7.37
C ILE A 847 2.14 -33.20 -7.76
N LEU A 848 3.22 -33.91 -8.09
CA LEU A 848 3.14 -35.31 -8.51
C LEU A 848 2.55 -36.22 -7.42
N PRO A 849 3.01 -36.18 -6.14
CA PRO A 849 2.38 -36.97 -5.07
C PRO A 849 0.88 -36.70 -4.92
N THR A 850 0.46 -35.44 -4.96
CA THR A 850 -0.97 -35.08 -4.82
C THR A 850 -1.79 -35.61 -6.00
N ALA A 851 -1.26 -35.51 -7.21
CA ALA A 851 -1.95 -35.97 -8.40
C ALA A 851 -2.02 -37.51 -8.47
N GLU A 852 -0.95 -38.20 -8.05
CA GLU A 852 -0.88 -39.66 -8.00
C GLU A 852 -1.87 -40.28 -7.00
N GLU A 853 -1.94 -39.76 -5.78
CA GLU A 853 -2.90 -40.27 -4.79
C GLU A 853 -4.35 -39.99 -5.19
N THR A 854 -4.62 -38.80 -5.75
CA THR A 854 -5.95 -38.43 -6.25
C THR A 854 -6.37 -39.34 -7.41
N TRP A 855 -5.45 -39.65 -8.32
CA TRP A 855 -5.71 -40.57 -9.43
C TRP A 855 -6.09 -41.98 -8.97
N GLU A 856 -5.40 -42.54 -7.96
CA GLU A 856 -5.78 -43.83 -7.38
C GLU A 856 -7.19 -43.80 -6.77
N GLY A 857 -7.57 -42.68 -6.13
CA GLY A 857 -8.93 -42.46 -5.65
C GLY A 857 -9.96 -42.46 -6.78
N ILE A 858 -9.70 -41.73 -7.87
CA ILE A 858 -10.57 -41.68 -9.06
C ILE A 858 -10.74 -43.07 -9.68
N LYS A 859 -9.66 -43.86 -9.82
CA LYS A 859 -9.77 -45.23 -10.36
C LYS A 859 -10.67 -46.13 -9.51
N VAL A 860 -10.55 -46.06 -8.18
CA VAL A 860 -11.43 -46.83 -7.28
C VAL A 860 -12.88 -46.36 -7.41
N LEU A 861 -13.11 -45.06 -7.51
CA LEU A 861 -14.46 -44.53 -7.74
C LEU A 861 -15.07 -45.07 -9.03
N MET A 862 -14.31 -45.09 -10.14
CA MET A 862 -14.82 -45.63 -11.41
C MET A 862 -15.16 -47.11 -11.34
N LYS A 863 -14.36 -47.91 -10.61
CA LYS A 863 -14.63 -49.35 -10.41
C LYS A 863 -15.93 -49.60 -9.64
N GLU A 864 -16.23 -48.76 -8.65
CA GLU A 864 -17.46 -48.84 -7.86
C GLU A 864 -18.71 -48.40 -8.62
N ILE A 865 -18.56 -47.80 -9.81
CA ILE A 865 -19.66 -47.33 -10.66
C ILE A 865 -19.91 -48.30 -11.84
N GLN A 866 -18.90 -49.09 -12.23
CA GLN A 866 -19.04 -50.16 -13.23
C GLN A 866 -19.72 -51.43 -12.67
N LEU A 867 -19.81 -51.56 -11.35
CA LEU A 867 -20.54 -52.61 -10.62
C LEU A 867 -21.91 -52.06 -10.16
#